data_AF-A0A0Q7MLT3-F1
#
_entry.id   AF-A0A0Q7MLT3-F1
#
_cell.length_a   1.000
_cell.length_b   1.000
_cell.length_c   1.000
_cell.angle_alpha   90.00
_cell.angle_beta   90.00
_cell.angle_gamma   90.00
#
_symmetry.space_group_name_H-M   'P 1'
#
loop_
_entity.id
_entity.type
_entity.pdbx_description
1 polymer ?
#
loop_
_entity_poly.entity_id
_entity_poly.type
_entity_poly.pdbx_seq_one_letter_code
_entity_poly.pdbx_strand_id
1 'polypeptide(L)'
;MTALALLSVGAPAVASPVVSAPVSAEQAPQGEESPLTASDEASARTIARLQDAPVEVMSQRTEFGSVFALPDGTMATGRGSGPVWVRQGGDGTNEQDWAAVDLTLQVSTDGAVRPVAQSGGLTFSGASTGDGPVDLVSTTDPDSGVTARVQWDGALPEPRLEGRRAIYAEVEPGVDLVLEATSTGFEQFFVVKDRPAAAELTQFPMSVVTEGGELDASGAELSVVAGGQVVATAGTPMMWDADIDQGRAFPVTESRPDEVGAAALSPMPAWVLDADHGRSTSDEASVARADPKDEPVAAQVVGDGSVDVAAGTVEVTSDVVPVAANEAEVTLAPQADFLQDEDTTFPVVVDPDINFNWGFDTYVLKGYSNTRDGDGDLHVGTYDGGAHVGRAFIDFPVAPIAGKQILGARLELYNYYSATCAARNWQVWNTYPANGSTIWANQPGWATHMATSSETHGYSGSCPGGWSNADITSFAAGWASYGETVGHVGIRAENEADNLAWKYFYSANNGSHIPSIWVTYNSRPNTPTNLMVSPSSTVAGPVWSSSASPRLSAMLSDADVESVNGQFHIYRVSDGAEIASTWVAGTSGAAVILDVAPGLLQNGQEYEFAVAAGDVYLASPPVGALPVRRRHQRPVGSHDHLTGLSEQHRVVLGAEPGGPVQHPDADRRVGGGLPVGAGQGT
;
A
#
# COMPACT_ATOMS: atom_id res chain seq x y z
N MET A 1 12.98 -106.23 -1.78
CA MET A 1 11.80 -106.55 -0.97
C MET A 1 12.24 -106.40 0.47
N THR A 2 11.79 -105.47 1.32
CA THR A 2 10.53 -104.73 1.37
C THR A 2 10.65 -103.66 2.47
N ALA A 3 10.01 -102.51 2.24
CA ALA A 3 9.48 -101.53 3.19
C ALA A 3 10.38 -100.97 4.31
N LEU A 4 10.84 -99.74 4.10
CA LEU A 4 11.33 -98.84 5.15
C LEU A 4 10.14 -98.03 5.70
N ALA A 5 9.92 -98.14 7.01
CA ALA A 5 8.84 -97.52 7.75
C ALA A 5 9.00 -96.00 7.86
N LEU A 6 7.95 -95.25 7.52
CA LEU A 6 7.85 -93.81 7.79
C LEU A 6 7.26 -93.58 9.19
N LEU A 7 8.05 -92.91 10.02
CA LEU A 7 7.64 -92.30 11.28
C LEU A 7 6.85 -91.00 11.00
N SER A 8 5.65 -90.90 11.56
CA SER A 8 4.86 -89.67 11.60
C SER A 8 5.35 -88.77 12.74
N VAL A 9 5.96 -87.64 12.41
CA VAL A 9 6.30 -86.55 13.35
C VAL A 9 5.44 -85.34 12.99
N GLY A 10 4.75 -84.78 13.99
CA GLY A 10 3.86 -83.63 13.83
C GLY A 10 4.60 -82.38 13.35
N ALA A 11 3.99 -81.66 12.40
CA ALA A 11 4.51 -80.41 11.89
C ALA A 11 4.19 -79.24 12.86
N PRO A 12 5.11 -78.29 13.03
CA PRO A 12 4.89 -77.07 13.82
C PRO A 12 4.04 -76.06 13.04
N ALA A 13 3.30 -75.22 13.77
CA ALA A 13 2.57 -74.08 13.24
C ALA A 13 3.54 -73.08 12.59
N VAL A 14 3.32 -72.78 11.32
CA VAL A 14 4.05 -71.72 10.59
C VAL A 14 3.39 -70.39 10.92
N ALA A 15 4.09 -69.53 11.65
CA ALA A 15 3.71 -68.14 11.84
C ALA A 15 3.76 -67.40 10.50
N SER A 16 2.66 -66.74 10.14
CA SER A 16 2.60 -65.85 8.98
C SER A 16 3.60 -64.69 9.14
N PRO A 17 4.25 -64.22 8.06
CA PRO A 17 5.07 -63.02 8.13
C PRO A 17 4.18 -61.82 8.47
N VAL A 18 4.54 -61.11 9.54
CA VAL A 18 4.02 -59.77 9.83
C VAL A 18 4.52 -58.88 8.69
N VAL A 19 3.61 -58.50 7.80
CA VAL A 19 3.84 -57.37 6.89
C VAL A 19 3.87 -56.13 7.77
N SER A 20 5.06 -55.60 8.02
CA SER A 20 5.20 -54.26 8.57
C SER A 20 4.48 -53.29 7.65
N ALA A 21 3.45 -52.64 8.17
CA ALA A 21 2.79 -51.54 7.47
C ALA A 21 3.87 -50.50 7.10
N PRO A 22 3.82 -49.90 5.89
CA PRO A 22 4.69 -48.79 5.57
C PRO A 22 4.44 -47.71 6.63
N VAL A 23 5.52 -47.30 7.29
CA VAL A 23 5.54 -46.09 8.11
C VAL A 23 5.05 -44.98 7.19
N SER A 24 3.92 -44.37 7.55
CA SER A 24 3.42 -43.19 6.85
C SER A 24 4.55 -42.18 6.84
N ALA A 25 5.13 -41.93 5.68
CA ALA A 25 6.04 -40.82 5.52
C ALA A 25 5.22 -39.58 5.88
N GLU A 26 5.68 -38.87 6.92
CA GLU A 26 5.25 -37.52 7.24
C GLU A 26 5.23 -36.74 5.92
N GLN A 27 4.03 -36.35 5.46
CA GLN A 27 3.92 -35.47 4.29
C GLN A 27 4.68 -34.19 4.65
N ALA A 28 5.72 -33.89 3.87
CA ALA A 28 6.29 -32.55 3.81
C ALA A 28 5.14 -31.54 3.65
N PRO A 29 5.23 -30.34 4.25
CA PRO A 29 4.21 -29.31 4.08
C PRO A 29 3.98 -29.13 2.58
N GLN A 30 2.72 -29.26 2.16
CA GLN A 30 2.37 -28.98 0.77
C GLN A 30 2.76 -27.53 0.51
N GLY A 31 3.70 -27.33 -0.42
CA GLY A 31 4.06 -25.99 -0.87
C GLY A 31 2.78 -25.28 -1.31
N GLU A 32 2.58 -24.06 -0.81
CA GLU A 32 1.51 -23.19 -1.27
C GLU A 32 1.61 -23.13 -2.80
N GLU A 33 0.63 -23.68 -3.51
CA GLU A 33 0.56 -23.51 -4.97
C GLU A 33 0.46 -22.01 -5.23
N SER A 34 1.38 -21.48 -6.05
CA SER A 34 1.32 -20.08 -6.47
C SER A 34 -0.09 -19.77 -7.01
N PRO A 35 -0.68 -18.62 -6.65
CA PRO A 35 -2.01 -18.27 -7.13
C PRO A 35 -2.01 -18.26 -8.65
N LEU A 36 -3.13 -18.66 -9.24
CA LEU A 36 -3.35 -18.55 -10.68
C LEU A 36 -3.22 -17.08 -11.08
N THR A 37 -2.68 -16.81 -12.26
CA THR A 37 -2.49 -15.44 -12.75
C THR A 37 -3.06 -15.26 -14.15
N ALA A 38 -3.39 -14.01 -14.48
CA ALA A 38 -3.67 -13.59 -15.84
C ALA A 38 -3.16 -12.16 -16.07
N SER A 39 -2.78 -11.86 -17.31
CA SER A 39 -2.22 -10.54 -17.65
C SER A 39 -3.23 -9.40 -17.43
N ASP A 40 -4.50 -9.63 -17.73
CA ASP A 40 -5.57 -8.63 -17.66
C ASP A 40 -6.80 -9.14 -16.89
N GLU A 41 -7.60 -8.19 -16.41
CA GLU A 41 -8.76 -8.44 -15.57
C GLU A 41 -9.83 -9.32 -16.27
N ALA A 42 -10.08 -9.11 -17.56
CA ALA A 42 -11.09 -9.87 -18.29
C ALA A 42 -10.70 -11.35 -18.41
N SER A 43 -9.41 -11.60 -18.68
CA SER A 43 -8.83 -12.94 -18.65
C SER A 43 -8.90 -13.55 -17.25
N ALA A 44 -8.51 -12.81 -16.21
CA ALA A 44 -8.51 -13.27 -14.82
C ALA A 44 -9.91 -13.71 -14.37
N ARG A 45 -10.94 -12.90 -14.61
CA ARG A 45 -12.34 -13.23 -14.28
C ARG A 45 -12.87 -14.44 -15.01
N THR A 46 -12.45 -14.62 -16.27
CA THR A 46 -12.83 -15.80 -17.04
C THR A 46 -12.22 -17.06 -16.44
N ILE A 47 -10.93 -17.01 -16.11
CA ILE A 47 -10.21 -18.13 -15.50
C ILE A 47 -10.77 -18.42 -14.10
N ALA A 48 -11.01 -17.40 -13.28
CA ALA A 48 -11.50 -17.55 -11.92
C ALA A 48 -12.84 -18.29 -11.87
N ARG A 49 -13.77 -17.95 -12.76
CA ARG A 49 -15.07 -18.64 -12.90
C ARG A 49 -14.94 -20.06 -13.43
N LEU A 50 -14.01 -20.29 -14.37
CA LEU A 50 -13.82 -21.62 -14.97
C LEU A 50 -13.09 -22.59 -14.04
N GLN A 51 -12.20 -22.08 -13.20
CA GLN A 51 -11.36 -22.87 -12.30
C GLN A 51 -11.86 -22.87 -10.86
N ASP A 52 -12.88 -22.07 -10.53
CA ASP A 52 -13.44 -21.92 -9.19
C ASP A 52 -12.37 -21.58 -8.15
N ALA A 53 -11.45 -20.69 -8.54
CA ALA A 53 -10.31 -20.27 -7.74
C ALA A 53 -9.99 -18.79 -7.98
N PRO A 54 -9.38 -18.08 -6.99
CA PRO A 54 -8.90 -16.72 -7.19
C PRO A 54 -7.82 -16.66 -8.28
N VAL A 55 -7.88 -15.63 -9.11
CA VAL A 55 -6.88 -15.38 -10.15
C VAL A 55 -6.36 -13.97 -10.02
N GLU A 56 -5.05 -13.83 -9.86
CA GLU A 56 -4.40 -12.54 -9.78
C GLU A 56 -4.40 -11.82 -11.14
N VAL A 57 -4.69 -10.53 -11.11
CA VAL A 57 -4.67 -9.62 -12.25
C VAL A 57 -3.30 -8.94 -12.31
N MET A 58 -2.38 -9.47 -13.11
CA MET A 58 -0.99 -8.99 -13.15
C MET A 58 -0.86 -7.52 -13.52
N SER A 59 -1.67 -7.04 -14.48
CA SER A 59 -1.71 -5.61 -14.85
C SER A 59 -2.16 -4.67 -13.73
N GLN A 60 -2.64 -5.19 -12.60
CA GLN A 60 -3.03 -4.43 -11.42
C GLN A 60 -2.15 -4.72 -10.19
N ARG A 61 -1.13 -5.57 -10.32
CA ARG A 61 -0.10 -5.70 -9.28
C ARG A 61 0.68 -4.40 -9.19
N THR A 62 0.95 -3.97 -7.96
CA THR A 62 1.82 -2.84 -7.64
C THR A 62 2.88 -3.28 -6.65
N GLU A 63 3.85 -2.41 -6.41
CA GLU A 63 4.90 -2.61 -5.41
C GLU A 63 4.30 -2.89 -4.02
N PHE A 64 3.09 -2.40 -3.73
CA PHE A 64 2.43 -2.47 -2.43
C PHE A 64 1.32 -3.52 -2.35
N GLY A 65 1.06 -4.29 -3.40
CA GLY A 65 0.00 -5.29 -3.31
C GLY A 65 -0.47 -5.90 -4.62
N SER A 66 -1.51 -6.71 -4.49
CA SER A 66 -2.07 -7.53 -5.57
C SER A 66 -3.59 -7.37 -5.64
N VAL A 67 -4.14 -7.61 -6.83
CA VAL A 67 -5.58 -7.61 -7.10
C VAL A 67 -5.97 -8.96 -7.69
N PHE A 68 -7.09 -9.52 -7.23
CA PHE A 68 -7.56 -10.84 -7.59
C PHE A 68 -9.01 -10.77 -8.08
N ALA A 69 -9.29 -11.48 -9.18
CA ALA A 69 -10.64 -11.82 -9.59
C ALA A 69 -11.12 -13.05 -8.83
N LEU A 70 -12.31 -12.96 -8.23
CA LEU A 70 -12.91 -14.05 -7.46
C LEU A 70 -13.91 -14.84 -8.31
N PRO A 71 -14.15 -16.13 -7.98
CA PRO A 71 -15.07 -16.99 -8.75
C PRO A 71 -16.51 -16.50 -8.81
N ASP A 72 -16.94 -15.72 -7.82
CA ASP A 72 -18.29 -15.19 -7.71
C ASP A 72 -18.51 -13.89 -8.53
N GLY A 73 -17.46 -13.39 -9.18
CA GLY A 73 -17.46 -12.19 -10.02
C GLY A 73 -17.04 -10.91 -9.29
N THR A 74 -16.80 -10.95 -7.98
CA THR A 74 -16.26 -9.81 -7.24
C THR A 74 -14.73 -9.73 -7.34
N MET A 75 -14.15 -8.70 -6.75
CA MET A 75 -12.71 -8.47 -6.72
C MET A 75 -12.19 -8.40 -5.30
N ALA A 76 -10.95 -8.83 -5.10
CA ALA A 76 -10.23 -8.64 -3.85
C ALA A 76 -8.90 -7.93 -4.09
N THR A 77 -8.46 -7.12 -3.13
CA THR A 77 -7.09 -6.58 -3.11
C THR A 77 -6.47 -6.77 -1.74
N GLY A 78 -5.22 -7.21 -1.73
CA GLY A 78 -4.36 -7.25 -0.54
C GLY A 78 -3.32 -6.15 -0.67
N ARG A 79 -3.23 -5.26 0.33
CA ARG A 79 -2.31 -4.10 0.35
C ARG A 79 -1.46 -4.10 1.61
N GLY A 80 -0.16 -3.95 1.45
CA GLY A 80 0.79 -3.76 2.56
C GLY A 80 0.93 -2.28 2.93
N SER A 81 1.35 -2.01 4.16
CA SER A 81 1.77 -0.67 4.60
C SER A 81 3.12 -0.24 4.00
N GLY A 82 3.90 -1.19 3.47
CA GLY A 82 5.14 -0.98 2.71
C GLY A 82 5.24 -1.88 1.47
N PRO A 83 6.35 -1.82 0.72
CA PRO A 83 6.56 -2.62 -0.48
C PRO A 83 6.57 -4.14 -0.19
N VAL A 84 5.91 -4.90 -1.06
CA VAL A 84 5.82 -6.38 -1.03
C VAL A 84 6.22 -7.02 -2.36
N TRP A 85 6.23 -6.23 -3.44
CA TRP A 85 6.68 -6.62 -4.77
C TRP A 85 7.73 -5.64 -5.30
N VAL A 86 8.67 -6.17 -6.07
CA VAL A 86 9.75 -5.42 -6.73
C VAL A 86 9.65 -5.62 -8.23
N ARG A 87 9.60 -4.52 -8.98
CA ARG A 87 9.53 -4.57 -10.44
C ARG A 87 10.91 -4.91 -11.04
N GLN A 88 10.98 -5.99 -11.81
CA GLN A 88 12.22 -6.52 -12.40
C GLN A 88 12.41 -6.10 -13.88
N GLY A 89 11.47 -5.32 -14.43
CA GLY A 89 11.47 -4.87 -15.83
C GLY A 89 10.12 -5.04 -16.49
N GLY A 90 10.08 -5.08 -17.82
CA GLY A 90 8.85 -5.36 -18.58
C GLY A 90 7.79 -4.26 -18.49
N ASP A 91 6.55 -4.60 -18.87
CA ASP A 91 5.38 -3.73 -18.74
C ASP A 91 4.58 -3.98 -17.45
N GLY A 92 4.96 -4.99 -16.66
CA GLY A 92 4.36 -5.31 -15.37
C GLY A 92 3.14 -6.23 -15.49
N THR A 93 2.84 -6.74 -16.68
CA THR A 93 1.66 -7.58 -16.94
C THR A 93 1.93 -9.08 -16.90
N ASN A 94 3.16 -9.48 -16.56
CA ASN A 94 3.59 -10.88 -16.49
C ASN A 94 4.27 -11.17 -15.14
N GLU A 95 4.18 -12.41 -14.66
CA GLU A 95 4.80 -12.82 -13.39
C GLU A 95 6.29 -12.50 -13.32
N GLN A 96 7.01 -12.76 -14.41
CA GLN A 96 8.46 -12.53 -14.53
C GLN A 96 8.88 -11.05 -14.46
N ASP A 97 7.94 -10.12 -14.60
CA ASP A 97 8.19 -8.68 -14.46
C ASP A 97 8.26 -8.26 -12.98
N TRP A 98 7.98 -9.18 -12.07
CA TRP A 98 7.90 -8.96 -10.63
C TRP A 98 8.68 -10.02 -9.86
N ALA A 99 9.28 -9.62 -8.73
CA ALA A 99 9.78 -10.51 -7.69
C ALA A 99 9.12 -10.12 -6.37
N ALA A 100 8.87 -11.07 -5.48
CA ALA A 100 8.53 -10.75 -4.10
C ALA A 100 9.72 -10.02 -3.47
N VAL A 101 9.46 -9.12 -2.51
CA VAL A 101 10.53 -8.53 -1.70
C VAL A 101 11.29 -9.66 -1.01
N ASP A 102 12.61 -9.68 -1.20
CA ASP A 102 13.54 -10.61 -0.61
C ASP A 102 14.79 -9.83 -0.19
N LEU A 103 14.85 -9.54 1.11
CA LEU A 103 15.90 -8.72 1.71
C LEU A 103 17.19 -9.51 1.99
N THR A 104 17.23 -10.82 1.66
CA THR A 104 18.43 -11.64 1.84
C THR A 104 19.60 -11.03 1.08
N LEU A 105 20.68 -10.69 1.78
CA LEU A 105 21.86 -10.07 1.18
C LEU A 105 22.74 -11.10 0.48
N GLN A 106 23.26 -10.70 -0.67
CA GLN A 106 24.22 -11.45 -1.46
C GLN A 106 25.32 -10.57 -2.01
N VAL A 107 26.53 -11.12 -2.12
CA VAL A 107 27.65 -10.46 -2.81
C VAL A 107 27.41 -10.54 -4.32
N SER A 108 27.32 -9.38 -4.96
CA SER A 108 27.17 -9.22 -6.39
C SER A 108 28.50 -9.42 -7.13
N THR A 109 28.44 -9.58 -8.46
CA THR A 109 29.64 -9.82 -9.30
C THR A 109 30.63 -8.65 -9.32
N ASP A 110 30.17 -7.44 -8.99
CA ASP A 110 30.98 -6.23 -8.86
C ASP A 110 31.58 -6.06 -7.46
N GLY A 111 31.35 -7.00 -6.54
CA GLY A 111 31.87 -6.99 -5.18
C GLY A 111 31.02 -6.20 -4.18
N ALA A 112 29.95 -5.54 -4.64
CA ALA A 112 28.99 -4.89 -3.76
C ALA A 112 28.04 -5.91 -3.12
N VAL A 113 27.43 -5.57 -1.99
CA VAL A 113 26.45 -6.39 -1.30
C VAL A 113 25.06 -5.82 -1.58
N ARG A 114 24.10 -6.68 -1.99
CA ARG A 114 22.74 -6.25 -2.35
C ARG A 114 21.70 -7.25 -1.85
N PRO A 115 20.48 -6.81 -1.49
CA PRO A 115 19.35 -7.71 -1.30
C PRO A 115 19.01 -8.44 -2.62
N VAL A 116 18.43 -9.64 -2.53
CA VAL A 116 17.98 -10.42 -3.69
C VAL A 116 16.92 -9.65 -4.48
N ALA A 117 15.96 -9.03 -3.80
CA ALA A 117 14.92 -8.19 -4.39
C ALA A 117 14.45 -7.12 -3.40
N GLN A 118 14.80 -5.86 -3.65
CA GLN A 118 14.33 -4.72 -2.86
C GLN A 118 14.07 -3.53 -3.79
N SER A 119 13.02 -2.77 -3.50
CA SER A 119 12.66 -1.58 -4.26
C SER A 119 13.60 -0.44 -3.87
N GLY A 120 14.20 0.24 -4.84
CA GLY A 120 15.07 1.39 -4.58
C GLY A 120 16.58 1.13 -4.66
N GLY A 121 16.98 0.02 -5.28
CA GLY A 121 18.35 -0.19 -5.73
C GLY A 121 19.40 -0.22 -4.60
N LEU A 122 18.99 -0.63 -3.40
CA LEU A 122 19.86 -0.66 -2.22
C LEU A 122 21.15 -1.42 -2.49
N THR A 123 22.27 -0.77 -2.21
CA THR A 123 23.61 -1.33 -2.36
C THR A 123 24.45 -0.99 -1.14
N PHE A 124 25.01 -2.01 -0.50
CA PHE A 124 26.02 -1.89 0.55
C PHE A 124 27.42 -2.13 -0.02
N SER A 125 28.42 -1.51 0.61
CA SER A 125 29.82 -1.64 0.21
C SER A 125 30.35 -3.06 0.43
N GLY A 126 31.27 -3.51 -0.44
CA GLY A 126 32.11 -4.66 -0.15
C GLY A 126 33.27 -4.30 0.79
N ALA A 127 34.28 -5.17 0.85
CA ALA A 127 35.54 -4.83 1.50
C ALA A 127 36.24 -3.67 0.77
N SER A 128 36.81 -2.72 1.52
CA SER A 128 37.64 -1.64 1.01
C SER A 128 38.92 -1.50 1.82
N THR A 129 40.05 -1.34 1.13
CA THR A 129 41.37 -1.16 1.74
C THR A 129 41.92 0.26 1.59
N GLY A 130 41.10 1.21 1.13
CA GLY A 130 41.52 2.60 0.89
C GLY A 130 41.39 3.48 2.13
N ASP A 131 42.26 4.48 2.25
CA ASP A 131 42.23 5.51 3.32
C ASP A 131 41.35 6.72 2.94
N GLY A 132 40.28 6.52 2.18
CA GLY A 132 39.40 7.61 1.73
C GLY A 132 37.94 7.18 1.70
N PRO A 133 37.02 8.14 1.51
CA PRO A 133 35.59 7.90 1.66
C PRO A 133 35.10 6.86 0.66
N VAL A 134 34.36 5.88 1.17
CA VAL A 134 33.66 4.88 0.38
C VAL A 134 32.17 5.02 0.58
N ASP A 135 31.40 4.81 -0.49
CA ASP A 135 29.95 4.71 -0.39
C ASP A 135 29.64 3.43 0.42
N LEU A 136 29.31 3.62 1.70
CA LEU A 136 28.98 2.55 2.64
C LEU A 136 27.63 1.94 2.24
N VAL A 137 26.68 2.80 1.94
CA VAL A 137 25.35 2.46 1.43
C VAL A 137 24.90 3.49 0.41
N SER A 138 24.20 3.02 -0.62
CA SER A 138 23.53 3.83 -1.63
C SER A 138 22.12 3.29 -1.85
N THR A 139 21.14 4.17 -1.93
CA THR A 139 19.77 3.82 -2.33
C THR A 139 19.11 4.98 -3.06
N THR A 140 18.17 4.65 -3.92
CA THR A 140 17.51 5.58 -4.84
C THR A 140 16.01 5.42 -4.70
N ASP A 141 15.31 6.53 -4.47
CA ASP A 141 13.86 6.56 -4.53
C ASP A 141 13.38 6.24 -5.95
N PRO A 142 12.64 5.13 -6.17
CA PRO A 142 12.17 4.75 -7.50
C PRO A 142 11.20 5.78 -8.10
N ASP A 143 10.50 6.56 -7.27
CA ASP A 143 9.50 7.52 -7.72
C ASP A 143 10.14 8.87 -8.14
N SER A 144 10.94 9.48 -7.27
CA SER A 144 11.60 10.76 -7.57
C SER A 144 12.94 10.61 -8.31
N GLY A 145 13.57 9.44 -8.26
CA GLY A 145 14.91 9.20 -8.77
C GLY A 145 16.04 9.78 -7.90
N VAL A 146 15.71 10.32 -6.72
CA VAL A 146 16.69 10.89 -5.78
C VAL A 146 17.52 9.77 -5.19
N THR A 147 18.83 9.93 -5.22
CA THR A 147 19.75 8.99 -4.55
C THR A 147 20.26 9.62 -3.27
N ALA A 148 20.30 8.87 -2.17
CA ALA A 148 21.11 9.23 -1.01
C ALA A 148 22.14 8.14 -0.73
N ARG A 149 23.29 8.60 -0.22
CA ARG A 149 24.45 7.80 0.08
C ARG A 149 24.96 8.18 1.45
N VAL A 150 25.35 7.17 2.23
CA VAL A 150 26.18 7.38 3.42
C VAL A 150 27.57 6.92 3.07
N GLN A 151 28.55 7.75 3.38
CA GLN A 151 29.95 7.49 3.15
C GLN A 151 30.67 7.23 4.46
N TRP A 152 31.55 6.24 4.43
CA TRP A 152 32.45 5.88 5.52
C TRP A 152 33.87 6.30 5.15
N ASP A 153 34.56 7.01 6.04
CA ASP A 153 35.96 7.36 5.84
C ASP A 153 36.86 6.32 6.52
N GLY A 154 37.55 5.52 5.72
CA GLY A 154 38.48 4.50 6.19
C GLY A 154 38.30 3.15 5.53
N ALA A 155 39.09 2.18 6.01
CA ALA A 155 39.01 0.81 5.53
C ALA A 155 37.71 0.14 6.00
N LEU A 156 37.11 -0.66 5.11
CA LEU A 156 35.98 -1.52 5.44
C LEU A 156 36.43 -2.99 5.33
N PRO A 157 36.28 -3.80 6.38
CA PRO A 157 36.55 -5.23 6.32
C PRO A 157 35.57 -5.94 5.38
N GLU A 158 35.85 -7.19 5.04
CA GLU A 158 34.90 -8.02 4.31
C GLU A 158 33.67 -8.31 5.20
N PRO A 159 32.44 -7.96 4.76
CA PRO A 159 31.26 -8.15 5.58
C PRO A 159 30.88 -9.62 5.67
N ARG A 160 30.47 -10.04 6.87
CA ARG A 160 29.76 -11.30 7.07
C ARG A 160 28.27 -11.07 6.84
N LEU A 161 27.66 -11.85 5.94
CA LEU A 161 26.24 -11.74 5.63
C LEU A 161 25.41 -12.71 6.48
N GLU A 162 24.34 -12.20 7.09
CA GLU A 162 23.36 -12.97 7.87
C GLU A 162 21.95 -12.52 7.50
N GLY A 163 21.26 -13.27 6.64
CA GLY A 163 19.94 -12.87 6.14
C GLY A 163 19.99 -11.50 5.48
N ARG A 164 19.27 -10.51 6.03
CA ARG A 164 19.26 -9.11 5.59
C ARG A 164 20.36 -8.22 6.18
N ARG A 165 21.29 -8.78 6.97
CA ARG A 165 22.36 -8.02 7.65
C ARG A 165 23.73 -8.21 7.00
N ALA A 166 24.48 -7.12 6.86
CA ALA A 166 25.91 -7.11 6.56
C ALA A 166 26.66 -6.62 7.79
N ILE A 167 27.52 -7.48 8.35
CA ILE A 167 28.28 -7.21 9.58
C ILE A 167 29.75 -6.99 9.22
N TYR A 168 30.23 -5.76 9.39
CA TYR A 168 31.61 -5.34 9.22
C TYR A 168 32.31 -5.38 10.58
N ALA A 169 33.11 -6.43 10.80
CA ALA A 169 33.71 -6.67 12.09
C ALA A 169 34.96 -5.82 12.34
N GLU A 170 35.08 -5.25 13.54
CA GLU A 170 36.25 -4.44 13.95
C GLU A 170 36.53 -3.27 12.97
N VAL A 171 35.48 -2.53 12.58
CA VAL A 171 35.67 -1.27 11.83
C VAL A 171 36.47 -0.25 12.64
N GLU A 172 36.31 -0.32 13.96
CA GLU A 172 37.20 0.24 14.96
C GLU A 172 37.48 -0.85 16.01
N PRO A 173 38.60 -0.77 16.76
CA PRO A 173 38.89 -1.77 17.79
C PRO A 173 37.74 -1.94 18.80
N GLY A 174 37.14 -3.13 18.84
CA GLY A 174 36.00 -3.45 19.70
C GLY A 174 34.65 -2.93 19.23
N VAL A 175 34.54 -2.45 17.98
CA VAL A 175 33.29 -1.96 17.38
C VAL A 175 33.01 -2.66 16.06
N ASP A 176 31.82 -3.23 15.94
CA ASP A 176 31.29 -3.70 14.66
C ASP A 176 30.33 -2.66 14.06
N LEU A 177 30.32 -2.56 12.74
CA LEU A 177 29.29 -1.84 11.99
C LEU A 177 28.34 -2.86 11.36
N VAL A 178 27.05 -2.72 11.62
CA VAL A 178 25.99 -3.58 11.09
C VAL A 178 25.10 -2.73 10.18
N LEU A 179 24.92 -3.17 8.95
CA LEU A 179 23.90 -2.63 8.05
C LEU A 179 22.79 -3.65 7.88
N GLU A 180 21.55 -3.22 8.03
CA GLU A 180 20.37 -4.06 7.86
C GLU A 180 19.52 -3.53 6.69
N ALA A 181 19.20 -4.37 5.73
CA ALA A 181 18.29 -3.99 4.64
C ALA A 181 16.83 -4.05 5.11
N THR A 182 16.06 -2.99 4.80
CA THR A 182 14.61 -2.94 5.03
C THR A 182 13.85 -2.86 3.69
N SER A 183 12.55 -3.08 3.71
CA SER A 183 11.69 -2.94 2.52
C SER A 183 11.65 -1.49 2.00
N THR A 184 11.94 -0.53 2.88
CA THR A 184 11.85 0.92 2.68
C THR A 184 13.21 1.61 2.58
N GLY A 185 14.31 0.92 2.88
CA GLY A 185 15.65 1.50 2.94
C GLY A 185 16.63 0.59 3.67
N PHE A 186 17.27 1.12 4.71
CA PHE A 186 18.21 0.37 5.54
C PHE A 186 18.28 0.97 6.95
N GLU A 187 18.74 0.17 7.90
CA GLU A 187 19.15 0.62 9.23
C GLU A 187 20.66 0.44 9.39
N GLN A 188 21.27 1.27 10.23
CA GLN A 188 22.69 1.22 10.53
C GLN A 188 22.89 1.12 12.04
N PHE A 189 23.79 0.24 12.48
CA PHE A 189 24.14 0.10 13.88
C PHE A 189 25.65 0.05 14.08
N PHE A 190 26.13 0.64 15.16
CA PHE A 190 27.45 0.36 15.72
C PHE A 190 27.29 -0.49 16.98
N VAL A 191 27.95 -1.65 17.02
CA VAL A 191 27.93 -2.56 18.17
C VAL A 191 29.24 -2.43 18.91
N VAL A 192 29.22 -1.76 20.05
CA VAL A 192 30.35 -1.63 20.98
C VAL A 192 30.41 -2.87 21.85
N LYS A 193 31.43 -3.71 21.65
CA LYS A 193 31.51 -5.05 22.25
C LYS A 193 31.86 -5.07 23.72
N ASP A 194 32.69 -4.13 24.14
CA ASP A 194 33.28 -4.10 25.46
C ASP A 194 33.28 -2.67 26.00
N ARG A 195 33.31 -2.57 27.33
CA ARG A 195 33.43 -1.29 28.03
C ARG A 195 34.73 -0.57 27.62
N PRO A 196 34.66 0.66 27.08
CA PRO A 196 35.85 1.36 26.61
C PRO A 196 36.76 1.75 27.79
N ALA A 197 38.08 1.56 27.61
CA ALA A 197 39.09 1.77 28.66
C ALA A 197 39.36 3.24 29.01
N ALA A 198 38.91 4.18 28.18
CA ALA A 198 38.96 5.62 28.40
C ALA A 198 37.66 6.26 27.92
N ALA A 199 37.32 7.43 28.46
CA ALA A 199 36.27 8.30 27.93
C ALA A 199 36.72 9.04 26.63
N GLU A 200 37.69 8.49 25.90
CA GLU A 200 37.97 8.94 24.52
C GLU A 200 36.78 8.47 23.70
N LEU A 201 35.83 9.38 23.54
CA LEU A 201 34.53 9.16 22.93
C LEU A 201 34.71 8.43 21.59
N THR A 202 34.09 7.26 21.47
CA THR A 202 33.92 6.60 20.18
C THR A 202 32.95 7.44 19.37
N GLN A 203 33.46 8.41 18.62
CA GLN A 203 32.66 9.18 17.68
C GLN A 203 32.62 8.44 16.36
N PHE A 204 31.46 8.46 15.72
CA PHE A 204 31.26 7.83 14.41
C PHE A 204 30.96 8.92 13.39
N PRO A 205 31.99 9.51 12.75
CA PRO A 205 31.79 10.48 11.68
C PRO A 205 31.40 9.76 10.38
N MET A 206 30.42 10.31 9.68
CA MET A 206 29.94 9.84 8.40
C MET A 206 29.58 11.03 7.52
N SER A 207 29.58 10.84 6.21
CA SER A 207 29.11 11.88 5.27
C SER A 207 27.86 11.39 4.56
N VAL A 208 26.81 12.20 4.58
CA VAL A 208 25.59 11.94 3.81
C VAL A 208 25.60 12.80 2.55
N VAL A 209 25.43 12.17 1.40
CA VAL A 209 25.45 12.81 0.08
C VAL A 209 24.17 12.46 -0.67
N THR A 210 23.52 13.45 -1.27
CA THR A 210 22.38 13.23 -2.16
C THR A 210 22.66 13.65 -3.61
N GLU A 211 22.03 12.94 -4.55
CA GLU A 211 21.96 13.30 -5.97
C GLU A 211 20.48 13.46 -6.37
N GLY A 212 20.14 14.60 -6.97
CA GLY A 212 18.76 14.90 -7.40
C GLY A 212 17.87 15.53 -6.32
N GLY A 213 18.34 15.61 -5.07
CA GLY A 213 17.70 16.31 -3.95
C GLY A 213 18.63 17.33 -3.28
N GLU A 214 18.13 17.94 -2.22
CA GLU A 214 18.85 18.83 -1.30
C GLU A 214 18.76 18.25 0.12
N LEU A 215 19.78 18.46 0.94
CA LEU A 215 19.74 18.11 2.36
C LEU A 215 19.20 19.30 3.16
N ASP A 216 18.22 19.04 4.01
CA ASP A 216 17.80 19.95 5.06
C ASP A 216 18.28 19.39 6.40
N ALA A 217 19.21 20.11 7.02
CA ALA A 217 19.82 19.77 8.30
C ALA A 217 19.38 20.81 9.33
N SER A 218 18.60 20.38 10.33
CA SER A 218 18.13 21.26 11.40
C SER A 218 18.40 20.65 12.78
N GLY A 219 19.50 21.07 13.41
CA GLY A 219 19.94 20.49 14.68
C GLY A 219 20.41 19.04 14.51
N ALA A 220 19.73 18.12 15.19
CA ALA A 220 20.01 16.68 15.16
C ALA A 220 19.30 15.95 13.99
N GLU A 221 18.36 16.60 13.31
CA GLU A 221 17.52 16.01 12.27
C GLU A 221 18.13 16.27 10.88
N LEU A 222 18.21 15.23 10.06
CA LEU A 222 18.64 15.30 8.68
C LEU A 222 17.52 14.79 7.78
N SER A 223 17.19 15.53 6.74
CA SER A 223 16.21 15.08 5.74
C SER A 223 16.70 15.36 4.33
N VAL A 224 16.24 14.55 3.37
CA VAL A 224 16.46 14.76 1.95
C VAL A 224 15.17 15.31 1.36
N VAL A 225 15.27 16.45 0.68
CA VAL A 225 14.14 17.16 0.08
C VAL A 225 14.29 17.18 -1.43
N ALA A 226 13.23 16.81 -2.16
CA ALA A 226 13.16 16.91 -3.60
C ALA A 226 11.80 17.45 -4.04
N GLY A 227 11.79 18.43 -4.94
CA GLY A 227 10.55 19.07 -5.39
C GLY A 227 9.72 19.74 -4.28
N GLY A 228 10.34 20.03 -3.13
CA GLY A 228 9.67 20.57 -1.95
C GLY A 228 8.99 19.52 -1.04
N GLN A 229 9.25 18.23 -1.27
CA GLN A 229 8.79 17.13 -0.43
C GLN A 229 9.97 16.43 0.23
N VAL A 230 9.82 16.03 1.50
CA VAL A 230 10.81 15.20 2.20
C VAL A 230 10.70 13.78 1.66
N VAL A 231 11.78 13.26 1.06
CA VAL A 231 11.86 11.92 0.47
C VAL A 231 12.61 10.93 1.35
N ALA A 232 13.42 11.40 2.29
CA ALA A 232 14.09 10.60 3.31
C ALA A 232 14.34 11.41 4.58
N THR A 233 14.39 10.74 5.73
CA THR A 233 14.66 11.31 7.05
C THR A 233 15.66 10.44 7.81
N ALA A 234 16.52 11.07 8.59
CA ALA A 234 17.26 10.45 9.67
C ALA A 234 16.54 10.80 10.98
N GLY A 235 16.06 9.79 11.68
CA GLY A 235 15.47 9.91 13.00
C GLY A 235 16.52 10.22 14.08
N THR A 236 16.07 10.14 15.33
CA THR A 236 16.91 10.48 16.49
C THR A 236 17.73 9.26 16.89
N PRO A 237 19.08 9.33 16.86
CA PRO A 237 19.89 8.16 17.14
C PRO A 237 19.82 7.79 18.62
N MET A 238 19.74 6.49 18.89
CA MET A 238 19.59 5.92 20.23
C MET A 238 20.71 4.93 20.53
N MET A 239 20.94 4.61 21.80
CA MET A 239 21.83 3.53 22.21
C MET A 239 21.20 2.70 23.33
N TRP A 240 21.46 1.40 23.36
CA TRP A 240 20.96 0.50 24.39
C TRP A 240 21.93 -0.64 24.67
N ASP A 241 21.76 -1.26 25.83
CA ASP A 241 22.61 -2.35 26.29
C ASP A 241 22.10 -3.73 25.85
N ALA A 242 22.86 -4.77 26.14
CA ALA A 242 22.55 -6.13 25.68
C ALA A 242 21.26 -6.70 26.28
N ASP A 243 20.88 -6.30 27.49
CA ASP A 243 19.66 -6.79 28.14
C ASP A 243 18.41 -6.25 27.44
N ILE A 244 18.48 -5.00 27.00
CA ILE A 244 17.46 -4.40 26.15
C ILE A 244 17.46 -5.02 24.76
N ASP A 245 18.63 -5.19 24.14
CA ASP A 245 18.73 -5.73 22.79
C ASP A 245 18.03 -7.08 22.70
N GLN A 246 18.27 -7.97 23.67
CA GLN A 246 17.64 -9.29 23.78
C GLN A 246 16.12 -9.26 23.95
N GLY A 247 15.56 -8.15 24.46
CA GLY A 247 14.13 -7.96 24.63
C GLY A 247 13.41 -7.47 23.38
N ARG A 248 14.15 -6.99 22.37
CA ARG A 248 13.58 -6.53 21.10
C ARG A 248 13.08 -7.71 20.28
N ALA A 249 12.16 -7.43 19.34
CA ALA A 249 11.77 -8.41 18.33
C ALA A 249 12.99 -9.02 17.63
N PHE A 250 13.97 -8.14 17.37
CA PHE A 250 15.13 -8.40 16.53
C PHE A 250 16.40 -7.84 17.19
N PRO A 251 16.96 -8.56 18.19
CA PRO A 251 18.23 -8.16 18.78
C PRO A 251 19.29 -8.00 17.69
N VAL A 252 19.98 -6.86 17.65
CA VAL A 252 21.03 -6.58 16.66
C VAL A 252 22.21 -7.52 16.85
N THR A 253 22.45 -7.96 18.08
CA THR A 253 23.63 -8.73 18.48
C THR A 253 23.46 -10.25 18.40
N GLU A 254 22.23 -10.73 18.14
CA GLU A 254 21.94 -12.14 17.94
C GLU A 254 22.06 -12.54 16.46
N SER A 255 22.54 -13.77 16.22
CA SER A 255 22.72 -14.28 14.86
C SER A 255 21.40 -14.61 14.20
N ARG A 256 21.26 -14.28 12.91
CA ARG A 256 20.00 -14.43 12.18
C ARG A 256 20.16 -15.04 10.77
N PRO A 257 20.56 -16.32 10.66
CA PRO A 257 20.84 -16.94 9.38
C PRO A 257 19.59 -17.38 8.58
N ASP A 258 18.41 -17.49 9.21
CA ASP A 258 17.25 -18.23 8.67
C ASP A 258 16.04 -17.37 8.27
N GLU A 259 16.20 -16.07 8.01
CA GLU A 259 15.12 -15.32 7.37
C GLU A 259 15.04 -15.67 5.88
N VAL A 260 14.37 -16.79 5.60
CA VAL A 260 13.89 -17.14 4.27
C VAL A 260 12.85 -16.09 3.89
N GLY A 261 12.99 -15.47 2.71
CA GLY A 261 12.06 -14.46 2.17
C GLY A 261 10.60 -14.85 2.38
N ALA A 262 10.02 -14.37 3.48
CA ALA A 262 8.67 -14.71 3.87
C ALA A 262 7.73 -13.68 3.25
N ALA A 263 6.61 -14.17 2.71
CA ALA A 263 5.58 -13.32 2.11
C ALA A 263 5.33 -12.08 2.99
N ALA A 264 5.57 -10.90 2.42
CA ALA A 264 5.44 -9.66 3.16
C ALA A 264 3.96 -9.39 3.49
N LEU A 265 3.05 -9.68 2.56
CA LEU A 265 1.60 -9.61 2.82
C LEU A 265 1.11 -10.74 3.72
N SER A 266 0.05 -10.48 4.49
CA SER A 266 -0.72 -11.55 5.08
C SER A 266 -1.28 -12.49 3.99
N PRO A 267 -1.35 -13.81 4.23
CA PRO A 267 -2.06 -14.72 3.34
C PRO A 267 -3.49 -14.23 3.08
N MET A 268 -4.03 -14.50 1.89
CA MET A 268 -5.42 -14.16 1.58
C MET A 268 -6.35 -14.81 2.63
N PRO A 269 -7.06 -14.02 3.43
CA PRO A 269 -7.91 -14.58 4.48
C PRO A 269 -9.07 -15.37 3.88
N ALA A 270 -9.46 -16.47 4.53
CA ALA A 270 -10.53 -17.33 4.03
C ALA A 270 -11.87 -16.60 3.80
N TRP A 271 -12.17 -15.58 4.60
CA TRP A 271 -13.40 -14.77 4.47
C TRP A 271 -13.52 -14.05 3.12
N VAL A 272 -12.40 -13.79 2.45
CA VAL A 272 -12.38 -13.18 1.11
C VAL A 272 -13.08 -14.07 0.10
N LEU A 273 -13.10 -15.38 0.30
CA LEU A 273 -13.71 -16.37 -0.60
C LEU A 273 -15.11 -16.80 -0.15
N ASP A 274 -15.56 -16.35 1.03
CA ASP A 274 -16.90 -16.65 1.52
C ASP A 274 -17.94 -15.84 0.74
N ALA A 275 -19.11 -16.44 0.48
CA ALA A 275 -20.16 -15.82 -0.32
C ALA A 275 -20.74 -14.52 0.28
N ASP A 276 -20.56 -14.29 1.59
CA ASP A 276 -20.94 -13.05 2.26
C ASP A 276 -19.79 -12.05 2.40
N HIS A 277 -18.58 -12.41 1.94
CA HIS A 277 -17.34 -11.67 2.09
C HIS A 277 -17.10 -11.20 3.52
N GLY A 278 -17.44 -12.04 4.50
CA GLY A 278 -17.25 -11.74 5.90
C GLY A 278 -18.14 -10.62 6.43
N ARG A 279 -19.23 -10.24 5.74
CA ARG A 279 -20.21 -9.30 6.28
C ARG A 279 -20.78 -9.82 7.59
N SER A 280 -20.36 -9.21 8.69
CA SER A 280 -21.00 -9.41 9.98
C SER A 280 -22.44 -8.89 9.91
N THR A 281 -23.42 -9.80 9.96
CA THR A 281 -24.83 -9.44 10.19
C THR A 281 -25.01 -9.08 11.67
N SER A 282 -24.47 -7.94 12.07
CA SER A 282 -24.72 -7.36 13.40
C SER A 282 -25.15 -5.90 13.29
N ASP A 283 -26.35 -5.71 12.73
CA ASP A 283 -27.25 -4.69 13.24
C ASP A 283 -27.54 -5.02 14.71
N GLU A 284 -26.80 -4.39 15.62
CA GLU A 284 -27.20 -3.85 16.94
C GLU A 284 -25.94 -3.71 17.82
N ALA A 285 -25.16 -2.65 17.56
CA ALA A 285 -24.25 -2.11 18.56
C ALA A 285 -25.08 -1.55 19.73
N SER A 286 -25.49 -2.42 20.64
CA SER A 286 -25.94 -1.99 21.95
C SER A 286 -24.74 -1.43 22.71
N VAL A 287 -24.71 -0.10 22.83
CA VAL A 287 -23.76 0.63 23.66
C VAL A 287 -24.06 0.30 25.12
N ALA A 288 -23.46 -0.78 25.63
CA ALA A 288 -23.41 -1.05 27.05
C ALA A 288 -22.26 -0.24 27.66
N ARG A 289 -22.58 0.90 28.27
CA ARG A 289 -21.67 1.61 29.18
C ARG A 289 -21.34 0.69 30.35
N ALA A 290 -20.06 0.36 30.54
CA ALA A 290 -19.57 -0.20 31.79
C ALA A 290 -19.14 0.94 32.73
N ASP A 291 -19.68 0.95 33.95
CA ASP A 291 -19.29 1.82 35.05
C ASP A 291 -17.91 1.41 35.62
N PRO A 292 -17.00 2.35 35.93
CA PRO A 292 -15.67 2.03 36.46
C PRO A 292 -15.68 2.03 37.99
N LYS A 293 -15.42 0.88 38.63
CA LYS A 293 -14.93 0.79 40.01
C LYS A 293 -14.08 -0.46 40.21
N ASP A 294 -12.76 -0.28 40.30
CA ASP A 294 -11.96 -0.58 41.49
C ASP A 294 -10.46 -0.49 41.15
N GLU A 295 -9.72 0.34 41.90
CA GLU A 295 -8.24 0.36 41.91
C GLU A 295 -7.68 -0.81 42.73
N PRO A 296 -6.41 -1.21 42.50
CA PRO A 296 -5.40 -0.95 43.54
C PRO A 296 -3.95 -0.63 43.09
N VAL A 297 -3.41 0.39 43.78
CA VAL A 297 -2.06 0.61 44.39
C VAL A 297 -0.78 0.48 43.56
N ALA A 298 -0.16 1.66 43.35
CA ALA A 298 1.20 1.88 42.88
C ALA A 298 2.28 1.54 43.92
N ALA A 299 3.40 0.97 43.46
CA ALA A 299 4.69 1.06 44.13
C ALA A 299 5.61 1.94 43.27
N GLN A 300 6.08 3.04 43.86
CA GLN A 300 6.91 4.05 43.20
C GLN A 300 8.39 3.68 43.26
N VAL A 301 9.09 3.83 42.13
CA VAL A 301 10.51 4.19 42.10
C VAL A 301 10.61 5.44 41.22
N VAL A 302 11.20 6.49 41.77
CA VAL A 302 11.38 7.79 41.11
C VAL A 302 12.77 7.79 40.49
N GLY A 303 12.84 7.76 39.16
CA GLY A 303 14.04 8.08 38.36
C GLY A 303 13.90 9.48 37.78
N ASP A 304 15.00 10.21 37.67
CA ASP A 304 15.12 11.64 37.34
C ASP A 304 15.04 11.97 35.84
N GLY A 305 14.46 11.08 35.03
CA GLY A 305 14.15 11.35 33.63
C GLY A 305 15.33 11.29 32.68
N SER A 306 16.46 10.70 33.08
CA SER A 306 17.60 10.40 32.20
C SER A 306 17.69 8.93 31.80
N VAL A 307 16.71 8.11 32.17
CA VAL A 307 16.71 6.67 31.90
C VAL A 307 15.36 6.25 31.34
N ASP A 308 15.37 5.75 30.12
CA ASP A 308 14.22 5.16 29.44
C ASP A 308 13.90 3.81 30.08
N VAL A 309 13.14 3.75 31.18
CA VAL A 309 12.90 2.47 31.88
C VAL A 309 11.85 1.59 31.18
N ALA A 310 11.33 2.02 30.01
CA ALA A 310 10.48 1.24 29.12
C ALA A 310 11.27 0.42 28.10
N ALA A 311 12.32 1.04 27.55
CA ALA A 311 13.11 0.50 26.45
C ALA A 311 14.60 0.39 26.79
N GLY A 312 15.05 0.83 27.98
CA GLY A 312 16.46 0.92 28.41
C GLY A 312 17.40 1.56 27.38
N THR A 313 16.86 2.43 26.53
CA THR A 313 17.57 3.19 25.52
C THR A 313 17.99 4.57 26.03
N VAL A 314 19.06 5.15 25.50
CA VAL A 314 19.52 6.51 25.80
C VAL A 314 19.77 7.24 24.49
N GLU A 315 19.42 8.53 24.42
CA GLU A 315 19.67 9.33 23.21
C GLU A 315 21.16 9.47 22.94
N VAL A 316 21.58 9.25 21.69
CA VAL A 316 22.94 9.50 21.21
C VAL A 316 23.00 10.94 20.73
N THR A 317 24.06 11.66 21.07
CA THR A 317 24.22 13.02 20.56
C THR A 317 24.60 12.96 19.07
N SER A 318 23.78 13.55 18.19
CA SER A 318 24.15 13.79 16.79
C SER A 318 24.50 15.25 16.54
N ASP A 319 25.60 15.47 15.83
CA ASP A 319 25.97 16.78 15.27
C ASP A 319 25.93 16.69 13.74
N VAL A 320 25.05 17.47 13.11
CA VAL A 320 24.87 17.52 11.67
C VAL A 320 25.40 18.85 11.15
N VAL A 321 26.49 18.79 10.38
CA VAL A 321 27.17 19.95 9.81
C VAL A 321 26.95 19.96 8.30
N PRO A 322 26.12 20.89 7.76
CA PRO A 322 25.95 21.00 6.32
C PRO A 322 27.26 21.50 5.67
N VAL A 323 27.75 20.73 4.69
CA VAL A 323 28.96 21.05 3.92
C VAL A 323 28.58 21.73 2.60
N ALA A 324 27.55 21.23 1.95
CA ALA A 324 26.95 21.78 0.73
C ALA A 324 25.43 21.55 0.73
N ALA A 325 24.73 22.06 -0.29
CA ALA A 325 23.28 21.86 -0.42
C ALA A 325 22.88 20.37 -0.55
N ASN A 326 23.80 19.51 -0.95
CA ASN A 326 23.58 18.09 -1.17
C ASN A 326 24.54 17.20 -0.36
N GLU A 327 25.22 17.77 0.63
CA GLU A 327 26.23 17.05 1.43
C GLU A 327 26.26 17.58 2.87
N ALA A 328 26.23 16.66 3.84
CA ALA A 328 26.35 16.96 5.28
C ALA A 328 27.26 15.95 5.97
N GLU A 329 28.07 16.43 6.91
CA GLU A 329 28.81 15.58 7.85
C GLU A 329 27.92 15.31 9.07
N VAL A 330 27.83 14.04 9.46
CA VAL A 330 27.06 13.59 10.63
C VAL A 330 28.05 12.93 11.58
N THR A 331 28.13 13.42 12.81
CA THR A 331 28.93 12.79 13.86
C THR A 331 28.03 12.29 14.98
N LEU A 332 28.09 11.00 15.24
CA LEU A 332 27.38 10.37 16.36
C LEU A 332 28.33 10.26 17.56
N ALA A 333 27.88 10.71 18.72
CA ALA A 333 28.61 10.66 19.97
C ALA A 333 27.76 9.92 21.04
N PRO A 334 28.01 8.61 21.25
CA PRO A 334 27.42 7.85 22.33
C PRO A 334 27.72 8.48 23.69
N GLN A 335 26.77 8.34 24.62
CA GLN A 335 26.88 8.92 25.95
C GLN A 335 27.93 8.18 26.80
N ALA A 336 28.96 8.92 27.23
CA ALA A 336 30.08 8.34 27.98
C ALA A 336 29.67 7.85 29.37
N ASP A 337 28.72 8.51 30.02
CA ASP A 337 28.17 8.09 31.31
C ASP A 337 27.42 6.77 31.20
N PHE A 338 26.60 6.57 30.16
CA PHE A 338 25.99 5.26 29.89
C PHE A 338 27.06 4.18 29.65
N LEU A 339 28.03 4.42 28.76
CA LEU A 339 29.09 3.42 28.50
C LEU A 339 29.97 3.12 29.71
N GLN A 340 30.06 4.02 30.69
CA GLN A 340 30.86 3.85 31.90
C GLN A 340 30.05 3.46 33.13
N ASP A 341 28.71 3.36 33.03
CA ASP A 341 27.84 2.94 34.12
C ASP A 341 28.09 1.45 34.45
N GLU A 342 28.32 1.11 35.72
CA GLU A 342 28.60 -0.26 36.16
C GLU A 342 27.44 -1.23 35.84
N ASP A 343 26.21 -0.72 35.74
CA ASP A 343 25.01 -1.49 35.45
C ASP A 343 24.81 -1.77 33.95
N THR A 344 25.55 -1.10 33.05
CA THR A 344 25.44 -1.32 31.60
C THR A 344 26.01 -2.68 31.18
N THR A 345 25.16 -3.51 30.57
CA THR A 345 25.53 -4.83 30.05
C THR A 345 25.98 -4.75 28.59
N PHE A 346 27.22 -5.10 28.30
CA PHE A 346 27.74 -5.12 26.92
C PHE A 346 27.41 -6.44 26.20
N PRO A 347 27.29 -6.46 24.85
CA PRO A 347 27.49 -5.35 23.91
C PRO A 347 26.45 -4.22 24.00
N VAL A 348 26.87 -2.99 23.71
CA VAL A 348 25.99 -1.82 23.57
C VAL A 348 25.79 -1.53 22.09
N VAL A 349 24.54 -1.38 21.67
CA VAL A 349 24.16 -1.00 20.32
C VAL A 349 23.96 0.50 20.27
N VAL A 350 24.51 1.14 19.25
CA VAL A 350 24.32 2.56 18.90
C VAL A 350 23.67 2.59 17.53
N ASP A 351 22.48 3.15 17.45
CA ASP A 351 21.58 3.10 16.31
C ASP A 351 21.36 4.50 15.76
N PRO A 352 22.04 4.85 14.68
CA PRO A 352 21.54 5.87 13.77
C PRO A 352 20.61 5.28 12.70
N ASP A 353 19.51 5.95 12.42
CA ASP A 353 18.66 5.63 11.29
C ASP A 353 18.81 6.67 10.16
N ILE A 354 18.79 6.20 8.91
CA ILE A 354 18.50 7.03 7.72
C ILE A 354 17.51 6.25 6.88
N ASN A 355 16.23 6.62 7.00
CA ASN A 355 15.11 5.96 6.36
C ASN A 355 14.62 6.75 5.14
N PHE A 356 14.25 6.04 4.06
CA PHE A 356 13.50 6.63 2.96
C PHE A 356 12.00 6.41 3.20
N ASN A 357 11.20 7.42 2.86
CA ASN A 357 9.76 7.43 3.18
C ASN A 357 8.95 6.65 2.11
N TRP A 358 9.01 5.31 2.10
CA TRP A 358 8.14 4.48 1.24
C TRP A 358 7.06 3.76 2.06
N GLY A 359 5.86 4.33 2.10
CA GLY A 359 4.90 3.94 3.12
C GLY A 359 5.33 4.48 4.48
N PHE A 360 4.38 4.66 5.40
CA PHE A 360 4.67 5.28 6.68
C PHE A 360 3.97 4.53 7.79
N ASP A 361 4.75 4.01 8.73
CA ASP A 361 4.27 3.65 10.05
C ASP A 361 5.24 4.12 11.13
N THR A 362 4.70 4.31 12.31
CA THR A 362 5.44 4.74 13.49
C THR A 362 4.61 4.42 14.73
N TYR A 363 5.21 4.51 15.91
CA TYR A 363 4.46 4.57 17.15
C TYR A 363 4.95 5.70 18.05
N VAL A 364 4.07 6.17 18.91
CA VAL A 364 4.39 7.14 19.95
C VAL A 364 4.38 6.46 21.30
N LEU A 365 5.36 6.80 22.14
CA LEU A 365 5.45 6.30 23.50
C LEU A 365 5.38 7.45 24.50
N LYS A 366 4.37 7.43 25.36
CA LYS A 366 4.22 8.44 26.41
C LYS A 366 5.43 8.43 27.33
N GLY A 367 5.98 9.62 27.60
CA GLY A 367 7.20 9.78 28.39
C GLY A 367 8.43 10.06 27.54
N TYR A 368 8.31 9.92 26.21
CA TYR A 368 9.43 10.02 25.27
C TYR A 368 9.20 11.10 24.21
N SER A 369 10.31 11.72 23.81
CA SER A 369 10.37 12.80 22.83
C SER A 369 11.00 12.40 21.51
N ASN A 370 11.53 11.18 21.38
CA ASN A 370 12.10 10.69 20.14
C ASN A 370 11.01 10.10 19.22
N THR A 371 11.27 10.18 17.93
CA THR A 371 10.46 9.54 16.89
C THR A 371 10.79 8.04 16.85
N ARG A 372 9.90 7.25 16.26
CA ARG A 372 10.03 5.79 16.09
C ARG A 372 9.69 5.36 14.66
N ASP A 373 9.78 6.31 13.73
CA ASP A 373 9.78 5.98 12.31
C ASP A 373 11.05 5.19 12.02
N GLY A 374 10.96 4.13 11.22
CA GLY A 374 12.09 3.24 10.99
C GLY A 374 12.00 1.92 11.74
N ASP A 375 11.53 1.94 13.00
CA ASP A 375 11.49 0.76 13.88
C ASP A 375 10.82 -0.44 13.19
N GLY A 376 11.40 -1.63 13.34
CA GLY A 376 10.84 -2.90 12.85
C GLY A 376 9.56 -3.37 13.57
N ASP A 377 9.12 -2.66 14.61
CA ASP A 377 7.96 -3.00 15.43
C ASP A 377 7.06 -1.81 15.78
N LEU A 378 5.83 -2.12 16.19
CA LEU A 378 4.78 -1.17 16.54
C LEU A 378 4.20 -1.53 17.90
N HIS A 379 4.29 -0.61 18.85
CA HIS A 379 3.88 -0.85 20.24
C HIS A 379 2.50 -0.29 20.55
N VAL A 380 1.70 -1.07 21.27
CA VAL A 380 0.32 -0.73 21.61
C VAL A 380 0.00 -1.09 23.07
N GLY A 381 -0.50 -0.14 23.84
CA GLY A 381 -0.98 -0.35 25.22
C GLY A 381 -0.05 0.22 26.28
N THR A 382 0.07 -0.45 27.43
CA THR A 382 1.01 -0.08 28.51
C THR A 382 1.53 -1.34 29.18
N TYR A 383 2.71 -1.29 29.79
CA TYR A 383 3.23 -2.35 30.66
C TYR A 383 3.31 -1.93 32.14
N ASP A 384 2.95 -0.69 32.49
CA ASP A 384 3.20 -0.09 33.81
C ASP A 384 2.07 0.82 34.34
N GLY A 385 0.83 0.50 33.99
CA GLY A 385 -0.36 1.14 34.53
C GLY A 385 -0.67 2.48 33.86
N GLY A 386 -0.12 2.72 32.67
CA GLY A 386 -0.34 3.92 31.87
C GLY A 386 0.63 5.06 32.16
N ALA A 387 1.74 4.79 32.86
CA ALA A 387 2.84 5.74 32.96
C ALA A 387 3.50 5.87 31.58
N HIS A 388 3.80 4.75 30.92
CA HIS A 388 4.21 4.68 29.52
C HIS A 388 3.10 4.00 28.69
N VAL A 389 2.75 4.64 27.57
CA VAL A 389 1.64 4.22 26.70
C VAL A 389 2.09 4.28 25.25
N GLY A 390 2.00 3.15 24.55
CA GLY A 390 2.29 3.00 23.12
C GLY A 390 1.02 3.13 22.27
N ARG A 391 1.11 3.86 21.16
CA ARG A 391 0.08 3.93 20.11
C ARG A 391 0.75 3.95 18.75
N ALA A 392 0.26 3.12 17.83
CA ALA A 392 0.80 3.02 16.49
C ALA A 392 -0.03 3.81 15.47
N PHE A 393 0.63 4.25 14.39
CA PHE A 393 0.03 4.89 13.24
C PHE A 393 0.56 4.20 11.98
N ILE A 394 -0.33 3.88 11.04
CA ILE A 394 -0.01 3.11 9.84
C ILE A 394 -0.77 3.69 8.66
N ASP A 395 -0.06 3.94 7.57
CA ASP A 395 -0.63 4.37 6.31
C ASP A 395 -0.76 3.20 5.32
N PHE A 396 -1.92 3.12 4.67
CA PHE A 396 -2.17 2.15 3.61
C PHE A 396 -2.46 2.83 2.27
N PRO A 397 -1.83 2.40 1.16
CA PRO A 397 -2.14 2.93 -0.16
C PRO A 397 -3.49 2.38 -0.68
N VAL A 398 -4.56 3.14 -0.53
CA VAL A 398 -5.95 2.71 -0.82
C VAL A 398 -6.51 3.23 -2.15
N ALA A 399 -5.69 3.91 -2.97
CA ALA A 399 -6.13 4.45 -4.26
C ALA A 399 -6.91 3.46 -5.17
N PRO A 400 -6.56 2.16 -5.28
CA PRO A 400 -7.31 1.23 -6.13
C PRO A 400 -8.76 0.95 -5.71
N ILE A 401 -9.11 1.20 -4.45
CA ILE A 401 -10.49 1.03 -3.97
C ILE A 401 -11.32 2.32 -4.07
N ALA A 402 -10.75 3.42 -4.58
CA ALA A 402 -11.46 4.67 -4.81
C ALA A 402 -12.66 4.48 -5.75
N GLY A 403 -13.83 4.96 -5.31
CA GLY A 403 -15.10 4.86 -6.05
C GLY A 403 -15.72 3.46 -6.09
N LYS A 404 -15.08 2.45 -5.49
CA LYS A 404 -15.59 1.07 -5.44
C LYS A 404 -16.63 0.91 -4.34
N GLN A 405 -17.43 -0.13 -4.46
CA GLN A 405 -18.31 -0.60 -3.40
C GLN A 405 -17.55 -1.60 -2.55
N ILE A 406 -17.34 -1.27 -1.28
CA ILE A 406 -16.71 -2.21 -0.36
C ILE A 406 -17.74 -3.24 0.10
N LEU A 407 -17.39 -4.51 -0.04
CA LEU A 407 -18.21 -5.65 0.37
C LEU A 407 -17.77 -6.19 1.73
N GLY A 408 -16.45 -6.23 1.97
CA GLY A 408 -15.81 -6.58 3.23
C GLY A 408 -14.38 -6.05 3.25
N ALA A 409 -13.87 -5.69 4.43
CA ALA A 409 -12.47 -5.34 4.61
C ALA A 409 -11.93 -5.69 5.99
N ARG A 410 -10.69 -6.20 6.06
CA ARG A 410 -9.99 -6.47 7.32
C ARG A 410 -8.60 -5.87 7.33
N LEU A 411 -8.21 -5.36 8.49
CA LEU A 411 -6.83 -5.07 8.86
C LEU A 411 -6.22 -6.35 9.43
N GLU A 412 -5.00 -6.66 9.02
CA GLU A 412 -4.22 -7.83 9.43
C GLU A 412 -2.87 -7.34 9.98
N LEU A 413 -2.61 -7.58 11.27
CA LEU A 413 -1.37 -7.21 11.95
C LEU A 413 -0.72 -8.46 12.54
N TYR A 414 0.56 -8.70 12.28
CA TYR A 414 1.26 -9.83 12.86
C TYR A 414 1.66 -9.54 14.31
N ASN A 415 0.95 -10.12 15.28
CA ASN A 415 1.20 -9.95 16.69
C ASN A 415 2.22 -10.99 17.18
N TYR A 416 3.49 -10.60 17.28
CA TYR A 416 4.58 -11.49 17.70
C TYR A 416 4.79 -11.52 19.22
N TYR A 417 4.31 -10.49 19.94
CA TYR A 417 4.40 -10.42 21.40
C TYR A 417 3.13 -9.86 22.05
N SER A 418 2.71 -10.47 23.15
CA SER A 418 1.72 -9.89 24.09
C SER A 418 2.10 -10.23 25.52
N ALA A 419 1.76 -9.37 26.48
CA ALA A 419 1.95 -9.65 27.91
C ALA A 419 1.08 -10.81 28.45
N THR A 420 0.10 -11.28 27.67
CA THR A 420 -0.75 -12.43 27.98
C THR A 420 -1.30 -13.06 26.70
N CYS A 421 -1.79 -14.31 26.78
CA CYS A 421 -2.65 -14.91 25.74
C CYS A 421 -4.14 -14.61 25.94
N ALA A 422 -4.52 -14.10 27.11
CA ALA A 422 -5.91 -13.78 27.34
C ALA A 422 -6.33 -12.61 26.45
N ALA A 423 -7.51 -12.69 25.86
CA ALA A 423 -8.04 -11.63 25.01
C ALA A 423 -7.91 -10.25 25.68
N ARG A 424 -7.30 -9.31 24.97
CA ARG A 424 -7.18 -7.90 25.36
C ARG A 424 -7.45 -7.01 24.17
N ASN A 425 -8.46 -6.16 24.34
CA ASN A 425 -8.99 -5.38 23.25
C ASN A 425 -8.02 -4.28 22.81
N TRP A 426 -7.85 -4.17 21.50
CA TRP A 426 -7.21 -3.05 20.83
C TRP A 426 -8.17 -2.47 19.79
N GLN A 427 -8.02 -1.19 19.50
CA GLN A 427 -8.95 -0.41 18.71
C GLN A 427 -8.26 0.17 17.48
N VAL A 428 -9.02 0.22 16.39
CA VAL A 428 -8.65 0.87 15.13
C VAL A 428 -9.40 2.19 15.04
N TRP A 429 -8.68 3.25 14.71
CA TRP A 429 -9.18 4.62 14.63
C TRP A 429 -8.80 5.27 13.31
N ASN A 430 -9.68 6.15 12.85
CA ASN A 430 -9.34 7.13 11.84
C ASN A 430 -8.54 8.27 12.49
N THR A 431 -7.38 8.58 11.92
CA THR A 431 -6.48 9.64 12.41
C THR A 431 -6.14 10.62 11.30
N TYR A 432 -5.63 11.78 11.66
CA TYR A 432 -4.87 12.59 10.71
C TYR A 432 -3.56 11.89 10.33
N PRO A 433 -2.90 12.30 9.22
CA PRO A 433 -1.65 11.69 8.78
C PRO A 433 -0.55 11.84 9.84
N ALA A 434 0.19 10.75 10.05
CA ALA A 434 1.45 10.79 10.76
C ALA A 434 2.60 11.15 9.80
N ASN A 435 3.75 11.53 10.35
CA ASN A 435 4.96 11.89 9.62
C ASN A 435 6.20 11.73 10.53
N GLY A 436 7.40 11.93 9.98
CA GLY A 436 8.68 11.82 10.70
C GLY A 436 8.84 12.71 11.94
N SER A 437 7.94 13.67 12.21
CA SER A 437 7.94 14.45 13.46
C SER A 437 6.88 13.98 14.48
N THR A 438 6.34 12.76 14.29
CA THR A 438 5.29 12.19 15.13
C THR A 438 5.88 11.63 16.42
N ILE A 439 5.59 12.33 17.52
CA ILE A 439 5.98 11.96 18.88
C ILE A 439 4.77 12.07 19.81
N TRP A 440 4.85 11.61 21.06
CA TRP A 440 3.71 11.64 21.97
C TRP A 440 3.08 13.04 22.13
N ALA A 441 3.94 14.07 22.24
CA ALA A 441 3.54 15.46 22.38
C ALA A 441 2.96 16.09 21.09
N ASN A 442 3.27 15.51 19.92
CA ASN A 442 2.89 16.00 18.59
C ASN A 442 2.20 14.91 17.75
N GLN A 443 1.44 14.03 18.38
CA GLN A 443 0.78 12.93 17.67
C GLN A 443 -0.39 13.46 16.82
N PRO A 444 -0.73 12.80 15.71
CA PRO A 444 -1.90 13.16 14.91
C PRO A 444 -3.19 13.15 15.73
N GLY A 445 -4.13 14.02 15.36
CA GLY A 445 -5.45 14.02 15.97
C GLY A 445 -6.20 12.72 15.66
N TRP A 446 -6.88 12.19 16.68
CA TRP A 446 -7.72 10.99 16.58
C TRP A 446 -9.16 11.42 16.32
N ALA A 447 -9.76 10.93 15.23
CA ALA A 447 -11.11 11.31 14.82
C ALA A 447 -12.14 10.28 15.33
N THR A 448 -12.35 9.21 14.57
CA THR A 448 -13.47 8.30 14.78
C THR A 448 -12.97 6.89 15.08
N HIS A 449 -13.57 6.24 16.07
CA HIS A 449 -13.38 4.81 16.32
C HIS A 449 -13.99 4.00 15.18
N MET A 450 -13.23 3.09 14.60
CA MET A 450 -13.64 2.33 13.41
C MET A 450 -13.85 0.86 13.71
N ALA A 451 -13.01 0.24 14.54
CA ALA A 451 -13.11 -1.18 14.87
C ALA A 451 -12.48 -1.50 16.24
N THR A 452 -12.85 -2.64 16.79
CA THR A 452 -12.21 -3.22 17.99
C THR A 452 -11.93 -4.69 17.70
N SER A 453 -10.74 -5.16 18.08
CA SER A 453 -10.39 -6.58 18.05
C SER A 453 -9.92 -7.02 19.43
N SER A 454 -10.26 -8.26 19.79
CA SER A 454 -9.84 -8.89 21.04
C SER A 454 -8.70 -9.91 20.84
N GLU A 455 -8.26 -10.11 19.61
CA GLU A 455 -7.25 -11.10 19.25
C GLU A 455 -5.90 -10.77 19.90
N THR A 456 -5.20 -11.82 20.35
CA THR A 456 -4.04 -11.69 21.24
C THR A 456 -3.15 -12.92 21.09
N HIS A 457 -1.92 -12.70 20.66
CA HIS A 457 -0.92 -13.73 20.32
C HIS A 457 0.47 -13.36 20.87
N GLY A 458 1.42 -14.30 20.83
CA GLY A 458 2.83 -14.01 21.09
C GLY A 458 3.30 -14.01 22.55
N TYR A 459 2.54 -14.58 23.50
CA TYR A 459 2.97 -14.59 24.91
C TYR A 459 3.91 -15.76 25.26
N SER A 460 3.78 -16.92 24.61
CA SER A 460 4.55 -18.12 24.97
C SER A 460 4.59 -19.14 23.83
N GLY A 461 5.41 -20.20 23.94
CA GLY A 461 5.45 -21.27 22.94
C GLY A 461 4.10 -21.97 22.68
N SER A 462 3.18 -21.99 23.65
CA SER A 462 1.82 -22.54 23.47
C SER A 462 0.82 -21.55 22.86
N CYS A 463 1.27 -20.33 22.60
CA CYS A 463 0.51 -19.19 22.13
C CYS A 463 1.47 -18.33 21.30
N PRO A 464 1.92 -18.90 20.17
CA PRO A 464 2.94 -18.29 19.33
C PRO A 464 2.43 -16.98 18.74
N GLY A 465 3.33 -16.23 18.11
CA GLY A 465 2.94 -15.09 17.29
C GLY A 465 2.01 -15.50 16.15
N GLY A 466 1.18 -14.56 15.69
CA GLY A 466 0.22 -14.82 14.63
C GLY A 466 -0.50 -13.56 14.16
N TRP A 467 -1.17 -13.68 13.01
CA TRP A 467 -2.01 -12.62 12.46
C TRP A 467 -3.20 -12.34 13.37
N SER A 468 -3.34 -11.08 13.76
CA SER A 468 -4.48 -10.53 14.49
C SER A 468 -5.25 -9.60 13.56
N ASN A 469 -6.57 -9.77 13.49
CA ASN A 469 -7.39 -9.03 12.54
C ASN A 469 -8.42 -8.11 13.22
N ALA A 470 -8.85 -7.08 12.47
CA ALA A 470 -9.98 -6.23 12.81
C ALA A 470 -10.84 -5.94 11.57
N ASP A 471 -12.17 -6.00 11.71
CA ASP A 471 -13.10 -5.65 10.63
C ASP A 471 -13.15 -4.12 10.43
N ILE A 472 -12.65 -3.67 9.28
CA ILE A 472 -12.58 -2.26 8.88
C ILE A 472 -13.48 -1.97 7.67
N THR A 473 -14.49 -2.79 7.42
CA THR A 473 -15.39 -2.67 6.24
C THR A 473 -16.00 -1.28 6.11
N SER A 474 -16.50 -0.72 7.21
CA SER A 474 -17.09 0.63 7.23
C SER A 474 -16.04 1.71 6.99
N PHE A 475 -14.79 1.48 7.41
CA PHE A 475 -13.68 2.41 7.24
C PHE A 475 -13.23 2.46 5.78
N ALA A 476 -13.00 1.29 5.18
CA ALA A 476 -12.67 1.16 3.78
C ALA A 476 -13.79 1.71 2.87
N ALA A 477 -15.06 1.51 3.23
CA ALA A 477 -16.19 2.12 2.52
C ALA A 477 -16.13 3.65 2.56
N GLY A 478 -15.70 4.23 3.69
CA GLY A 478 -15.39 5.65 3.81
C GLY A 478 -14.34 6.09 2.80
N TRP A 479 -13.14 5.49 2.85
CA TRP A 479 -12.03 5.80 1.92
C TRP A 479 -12.45 5.71 0.46
N ALA A 480 -13.13 4.63 0.08
CA ALA A 480 -13.64 4.42 -1.26
C ALA A 480 -14.62 5.53 -1.69
N SER A 481 -15.54 5.93 -0.81
CA SER A 481 -16.56 6.94 -1.13
C SER A 481 -16.00 8.36 -1.29
N TYR A 482 -14.96 8.71 -0.52
CA TYR A 482 -14.27 10.00 -0.61
C TYR A 482 -13.18 10.03 -1.68
N GLY A 483 -12.82 8.87 -2.23
CA GLY A 483 -11.76 8.76 -3.22
C GLY A 483 -10.37 8.99 -2.63
N GLU A 484 -10.18 8.59 -1.37
CA GLU A 484 -8.90 8.71 -0.68
C GLU A 484 -7.83 7.86 -1.39
N THR A 485 -6.61 8.38 -1.45
CA THR A 485 -5.47 7.66 -2.01
C THR A 485 -4.64 6.96 -0.93
N VAL A 486 -4.70 7.45 0.31
CA VAL A 486 -4.03 6.91 1.48
C VAL A 486 -5.03 6.78 2.63
N GLY A 487 -5.03 5.64 3.31
CA GLY A 487 -5.83 5.38 4.50
C GLY A 487 -4.98 5.50 5.75
N HIS A 488 -5.24 6.53 6.56
CA HIS A 488 -4.51 6.79 7.81
C HIS A 488 -5.17 6.06 8.98
N VAL A 489 -4.42 5.17 9.63
CA VAL A 489 -4.93 4.29 10.69
C VAL A 489 -4.16 4.54 11.98
N GLY A 490 -4.88 4.78 13.07
CA GLY A 490 -4.34 4.78 14.43
C GLY A 490 -4.74 3.53 15.21
N ILE A 491 -3.81 2.92 15.92
CA ILE A 491 -4.02 1.74 16.75
C ILE A 491 -3.69 2.05 18.22
N ARG A 492 -4.58 1.70 19.13
CA ARG A 492 -4.35 1.83 20.57
C ARG A 492 -5.03 0.71 21.36
N ALA A 493 -4.56 0.45 22.58
CA ALA A 493 -5.28 -0.44 23.49
C ALA A 493 -6.62 0.21 23.89
N GLU A 494 -7.65 -0.61 24.10
CA GLU A 494 -8.93 -0.12 24.64
C GLU A 494 -8.77 0.41 26.07
N ASN A 495 -7.93 -0.25 26.87
CA ASN A 495 -7.56 0.17 28.20
C ASN A 495 -6.03 0.38 28.31
N GLU A 496 -5.60 1.63 28.15
CA GLU A 496 -4.19 2.04 28.24
C GLU A 496 -3.66 2.12 29.69
N ALA A 497 -4.41 1.61 30.67
CA ALA A 497 -3.96 1.40 32.05
C ALA A 497 -3.83 -0.09 32.42
N ASP A 498 -4.17 -1.03 31.51
CA ASP A 498 -4.01 -2.47 31.75
C ASP A 498 -2.66 -2.95 31.21
N ASN A 499 -1.76 -3.36 32.11
CA ASN A 499 -0.43 -3.86 31.76
C ASN A 499 -0.50 -5.12 30.87
N LEU A 500 -1.60 -5.87 30.93
CA LEU A 500 -1.79 -7.06 30.12
C LEU A 500 -2.20 -6.73 28.68
N ALA A 501 -2.57 -5.48 28.39
CA ALA A 501 -2.89 -5.01 27.05
C ALA A 501 -1.66 -4.61 26.22
N TRP A 502 -0.44 -4.74 26.77
CA TRP A 502 0.80 -4.50 26.03
C TRP A 502 0.99 -5.51 24.90
N LYS A 503 1.10 -5.00 23.67
CA LYS A 503 1.23 -5.78 22.44
C LYS A 503 2.25 -5.17 21.51
N TYR A 504 2.97 -6.03 20.81
CA TYR A 504 3.82 -5.64 19.71
C TYR A 504 3.39 -6.29 18.40
N PHE A 505 3.41 -5.48 17.34
CA PHE A 505 3.17 -5.91 15.97
C PHE A 505 4.38 -5.59 15.11
N TYR A 506 4.59 -6.29 14.01
CA TYR A 506 5.62 -5.87 13.06
C TYR A 506 5.18 -4.62 12.30
N SER A 507 6.17 -3.80 11.94
CA SER A 507 6.01 -2.64 11.04
C SER A 507 6.27 -3.02 9.58
N ALA A 508 6.11 -2.06 8.67
CA ALA A 508 6.51 -2.15 7.27
C ALA A 508 8.00 -2.49 7.11
N ASN A 509 8.83 -1.96 8.01
CA ASN A 509 10.29 -2.07 7.95
C ASN A 509 10.81 -3.46 8.34
N ASN A 510 9.99 -4.30 8.98
CA ASN A 510 10.36 -5.69 9.24
C ASN A 510 10.62 -6.51 7.96
N GLY A 511 10.04 -6.12 6.82
CA GLY A 511 10.25 -6.80 5.53
C GLY A 511 9.58 -8.17 5.38
N SER A 512 9.01 -8.74 6.44
CA SER A 512 8.13 -9.90 6.39
C SER A 512 6.91 -9.69 7.29
N HIS A 513 5.79 -10.37 6.99
CA HIS A 513 4.57 -10.28 7.80
C HIS A 513 4.17 -8.83 8.15
N ILE A 514 4.30 -7.92 7.18
CA ILE A 514 4.08 -6.50 7.37
C ILE A 514 2.58 -6.20 7.56
N PRO A 515 2.20 -5.09 8.21
CA PRO A 515 0.81 -4.67 8.31
C PRO A 515 0.13 -4.69 6.95
N SER A 516 -1.03 -5.32 6.87
CA SER A 516 -1.74 -5.54 5.62
C SER A 516 -3.23 -5.25 5.76
N ILE A 517 -3.88 -4.83 4.68
CA ILE A 517 -5.34 -4.83 4.57
C ILE A 517 -5.79 -5.72 3.41
N TRP A 518 -6.89 -6.43 3.62
CA TRP A 518 -7.60 -7.16 2.57
C TRP A 518 -8.97 -6.54 2.38
N VAL A 519 -9.33 -6.25 1.13
CA VAL A 519 -10.58 -5.60 0.77
C VAL A 519 -11.23 -6.36 -0.36
N THR A 520 -12.44 -6.86 -0.14
CA THR A 520 -13.32 -7.36 -1.21
C THR A 520 -14.24 -6.23 -1.65
N TYR A 521 -14.30 -5.99 -2.95
CA TYR A 521 -15.06 -4.90 -3.54
C TYR A 521 -15.75 -5.31 -4.85
N ASN A 522 -16.70 -4.47 -5.24
CA ASN A 522 -17.31 -4.46 -6.56
C ASN A 522 -17.12 -3.06 -7.16
N SER A 523 -16.80 -2.94 -8.45
CA SER A 523 -16.84 -1.63 -9.11
C SER A 523 -18.24 -1.31 -9.55
N ARG A 524 -18.50 -0.02 -9.74
CA ARG A 524 -19.79 0.43 -10.28
C ARG A 524 -19.83 0.16 -11.78
N PRO A 525 -21.00 -0.21 -12.34
CA PRO A 525 -21.19 -0.18 -13.77
C PRO A 525 -20.84 1.20 -14.33
N ASN A 526 -20.11 1.23 -15.44
CA ASN A 526 -19.81 2.48 -16.12
C ASN A 526 -21.10 3.15 -16.61
N THR A 527 -21.04 4.46 -16.81
CA THR A 527 -22.15 5.21 -17.39
C THR A 527 -22.49 4.64 -18.77
N PRO A 528 -23.76 4.27 -19.05
CA PRO A 528 -24.16 3.78 -20.36
C PRO A 528 -23.77 4.75 -21.48
N THR A 529 -23.25 4.20 -22.57
CA THR A 529 -22.82 4.98 -23.75
C THR A 529 -23.63 4.62 -24.98
N ASN A 530 -23.42 5.31 -26.11
CA ASN A 530 -24.05 4.99 -27.40
C ASN A 530 -25.58 4.86 -27.33
N LEU A 531 -26.25 5.82 -26.69
CA LEU A 531 -27.70 5.88 -26.65
C LEU A 531 -28.26 6.07 -28.07
N MET A 532 -29.15 5.18 -28.50
CA MET A 532 -29.76 5.22 -29.83
C MET A 532 -31.28 5.07 -29.76
N VAL A 533 -31.95 5.62 -30.78
CA VAL A 533 -33.38 5.46 -31.01
C VAL A 533 -33.61 4.95 -32.42
N SER A 534 -34.44 3.93 -32.59
CA SER A 534 -34.77 3.35 -33.89
C SER A 534 -36.26 3.02 -34.03
N PRO A 535 -36.93 3.31 -35.16
CA PRO A 535 -36.41 4.08 -36.29
C PRO A 535 -36.26 5.56 -35.89
N SER A 536 -35.18 6.20 -36.33
CA SER A 536 -34.98 7.63 -36.17
C SER A 536 -34.38 8.29 -37.41
N SER A 537 -34.55 9.60 -37.50
CA SER A 537 -34.00 10.45 -38.56
C SER A 537 -33.70 11.83 -37.98
N THR A 538 -32.53 12.38 -38.29
CA THR A 538 -32.17 13.73 -37.84
C THR A 538 -32.56 14.74 -38.91
N VAL A 539 -33.36 15.74 -38.53
CA VAL A 539 -33.81 16.80 -39.46
C VAL A 539 -33.54 18.15 -38.84
N ALA A 540 -32.56 18.89 -39.38
CA ALA A 540 -32.15 20.21 -38.92
C ALA A 540 -31.74 20.29 -37.43
N GLY A 541 -31.11 19.23 -36.91
CA GLY A 541 -30.61 19.14 -35.53
C GLY A 541 -31.36 18.13 -34.66
N PRO A 542 -32.69 18.24 -34.49
CA PRO A 542 -33.47 17.29 -33.69
C PRO A 542 -33.54 15.87 -34.28
N VAL A 543 -33.51 14.86 -33.40
CA VAL A 543 -33.77 13.46 -33.73
C VAL A 543 -35.28 13.24 -33.78
N TRP A 544 -35.78 12.64 -34.85
CA TRP A 544 -37.19 12.33 -35.03
C TRP A 544 -37.44 10.84 -35.16
N SER A 545 -38.39 10.29 -34.41
CA SER A 545 -38.89 8.93 -34.64
C SER A 545 -40.23 8.94 -35.37
N SER A 546 -40.39 8.04 -36.34
CA SER A 546 -41.65 7.79 -37.03
C SER A 546 -42.53 6.75 -36.33
N SER A 547 -41.99 6.04 -35.34
CA SER A 547 -42.70 5.00 -34.59
C SER A 547 -43.37 5.56 -33.33
N ALA A 548 -44.53 5.02 -32.95
CA ALA A 548 -45.12 5.22 -31.63
C ALA A 548 -44.55 4.27 -30.56
N SER A 549 -43.77 3.29 -31.00
CA SER A 549 -43.05 2.29 -30.21
C SER A 549 -41.62 2.19 -30.74
N PRO A 550 -40.78 3.23 -30.56
CA PRO A 550 -39.38 3.14 -30.95
C PRO A 550 -38.63 2.13 -30.07
N ARG A 551 -37.55 1.59 -30.62
CA ARG A 551 -36.50 0.88 -29.90
C ARG A 551 -35.51 1.88 -29.33
N LEU A 552 -35.32 1.84 -28.03
CA LEU A 552 -34.25 2.54 -27.33
C LEU A 552 -33.14 1.54 -27.08
N SER A 553 -31.88 1.94 -27.25
CA SER A 553 -30.74 1.11 -26.88
C SER A 553 -29.62 1.91 -26.27
N ALA A 554 -28.83 1.28 -25.42
CA ALA A 554 -27.59 1.83 -24.88
C ALA A 554 -26.56 0.71 -24.73
N MET A 555 -25.28 1.05 -24.85
CA MET A 555 -24.17 0.14 -24.54
C MET A 555 -23.93 0.17 -23.04
N LEU A 556 -23.99 -1.01 -22.41
CA LEU A 556 -23.64 -1.17 -21.00
C LEU A 556 -22.21 -1.70 -20.90
N SER A 557 -21.49 -1.28 -19.87
CA SER A 557 -20.21 -1.87 -19.52
C SER A 557 -20.03 -1.79 -18.02
N ASP A 558 -19.56 -2.88 -17.46
CA ASP A 558 -19.23 -3.06 -16.06
C ASP A 558 -17.86 -3.75 -16.02
N ALA A 559 -16.98 -3.31 -15.12
CA ALA A 559 -15.66 -3.89 -15.00
C ALA A 559 -15.73 -5.29 -14.35
N ASP A 560 -16.71 -5.54 -13.49
CA ASP A 560 -16.72 -6.69 -12.60
C ASP A 560 -17.58 -7.87 -13.03
N VAL A 561 -18.70 -7.58 -13.69
CA VAL A 561 -19.68 -8.61 -13.99
C VAL A 561 -20.03 -8.70 -15.46
N GLU A 562 -20.30 -9.92 -15.93
CA GLU A 562 -20.89 -10.12 -17.25
C GLU A 562 -22.36 -9.69 -17.28
N SER A 563 -23.09 -9.80 -16.18
CA SER A 563 -24.52 -9.45 -16.13
C SER A 563 -24.72 -8.06 -15.54
N VAL A 564 -25.12 -7.12 -16.40
CA VAL A 564 -25.45 -5.74 -16.02
C VAL A 564 -26.82 -5.40 -16.59
N ASN A 565 -27.69 -4.81 -15.78
CA ASN A 565 -29.03 -4.40 -16.18
C ASN A 565 -29.03 -2.93 -16.61
N GLY A 566 -29.83 -2.60 -17.62
CA GLY A 566 -30.10 -1.21 -18.00
C GLY A 566 -31.47 -0.78 -17.49
N GLN A 567 -31.54 0.27 -16.69
CA GLN A 567 -32.79 0.95 -16.36
C GLN A 567 -33.01 2.10 -17.33
N PHE A 568 -34.03 1.97 -18.18
CA PHE A 568 -34.44 3.01 -19.10
C PHE A 568 -35.47 3.91 -18.43
N HIS A 569 -35.18 5.21 -18.38
CA HIS A 569 -36.10 6.25 -17.95
C HIS A 569 -36.56 7.04 -19.17
N ILE A 570 -37.86 7.31 -19.29
CA ILE A 570 -38.43 8.13 -20.37
C ILE A 570 -39.14 9.32 -19.75
N TYR A 571 -38.72 10.52 -20.12
CA TYR A 571 -39.24 11.78 -19.65
C TYR A 571 -39.96 12.51 -20.78
N ARG A 572 -41.04 13.21 -20.44
CA ARG A 572 -41.71 14.15 -21.34
C ARG A 572 -41.12 15.55 -21.13
N VAL A 573 -40.59 16.13 -22.19
CA VAL A 573 -39.81 17.39 -22.11
C VAL A 573 -40.68 18.58 -21.71
N SER A 574 -41.97 18.57 -22.03
CA SER A 574 -42.86 19.72 -21.80
C SER A 574 -43.12 20.04 -20.33
N ASP A 575 -43.10 19.03 -19.45
CA ASP A 575 -43.33 19.18 -18.01
C ASP A 575 -42.30 18.44 -17.13
N GLY A 576 -41.30 17.79 -17.74
CA GLY A 576 -40.27 17.02 -17.04
C GLY A 576 -40.79 15.72 -16.40
N ALA A 577 -42.03 15.31 -16.68
CA ALA A 577 -42.62 14.14 -16.05
C ALA A 577 -41.97 12.84 -16.56
N GLU A 578 -41.53 11.98 -15.65
CA GLU A 578 -41.17 10.59 -15.97
C GLU A 578 -42.44 9.81 -16.33
N ILE A 579 -42.51 9.32 -17.56
CA ILE A 579 -43.67 8.61 -18.09
C ILE A 579 -43.48 7.09 -18.14
N ALA A 580 -42.23 6.61 -18.05
CA ALA A 580 -41.91 5.20 -17.93
C ALA A 580 -40.52 4.99 -17.33
N SER A 581 -40.39 3.92 -16.54
CA SER A 581 -39.11 3.38 -16.06
C SER A 581 -39.14 1.86 -16.20
N THR A 582 -38.14 1.28 -16.88
CA THR A 582 -38.10 -0.18 -17.14
C THR A 582 -36.69 -0.73 -17.01
N TRP A 583 -36.54 -1.79 -16.23
CA TRP A 583 -35.32 -2.60 -16.18
C TRP A 583 -35.28 -3.61 -17.32
N VAL A 584 -34.13 -3.70 -17.97
CA VAL A 584 -33.85 -4.70 -19.01
C VAL A 584 -32.54 -5.39 -18.66
N ALA A 585 -32.57 -6.72 -18.61
CA ALA A 585 -31.36 -7.51 -18.41
C ALA A 585 -30.41 -7.36 -19.60
N GLY A 586 -29.12 -7.17 -19.32
CA GLY A 586 -28.09 -6.97 -20.31
C GLY A 586 -26.80 -7.71 -19.97
N THR A 587 -25.82 -7.51 -20.84
CA THR A 587 -24.48 -8.09 -20.70
C THR A 587 -23.44 -6.98 -20.86
N SER A 588 -22.39 -6.98 -20.03
CA SER A 588 -21.30 -6.00 -20.12
C SER A 588 -20.64 -6.08 -21.51
N GLY A 589 -20.39 -4.93 -22.12
CA GLY A 589 -19.85 -4.83 -23.49
C GLY A 589 -20.90 -5.03 -24.60
N ALA A 590 -22.18 -5.23 -24.26
CA ALA A 590 -23.27 -5.39 -25.22
C ALA A 590 -24.34 -4.28 -25.10
N ALA A 591 -25.07 -4.08 -26.20
CA ALA A 591 -26.19 -3.15 -26.22
C ALA A 591 -27.43 -3.77 -25.57
N VAL A 592 -28.01 -3.09 -24.60
CA VAL A 592 -29.33 -3.41 -24.05
C VAL A 592 -30.41 -2.69 -24.86
N ILE A 593 -31.55 -3.35 -25.08
CA ILE A 593 -32.62 -2.85 -25.97
C ILE A 593 -33.96 -2.84 -25.24
N LEU A 594 -34.63 -1.69 -25.24
CA LEU A 594 -36.03 -1.54 -24.81
C LEU A 594 -36.93 -1.22 -26.01
N ASP A 595 -37.91 -2.08 -26.29
CA ASP A 595 -39.05 -1.74 -27.15
C ASP A 595 -40.06 -0.90 -26.35
N VAL A 596 -40.27 0.37 -26.72
CA VAL A 596 -41.21 1.25 -26.01
C VAL A 596 -42.64 0.79 -26.22
N ALA A 597 -43.37 0.58 -25.12
CA ALA A 597 -44.74 0.08 -25.18
C ALA A 597 -45.67 1.05 -25.95
N PRO A 598 -46.61 0.52 -26.77
CA PRO A 598 -47.53 1.35 -27.54
C PRO A 598 -48.42 2.19 -26.61
N GLY A 599 -48.66 3.45 -27.00
CA GLY A 599 -49.52 4.38 -26.26
C GLY A 599 -48.79 5.28 -25.24
N LEU A 600 -47.52 5.01 -24.94
CA LEU A 600 -46.69 5.87 -24.09
C LEU A 600 -46.34 7.20 -24.78
N LEU A 601 -45.96 7.14 -26.06
CA LEU A 601 -45.51 8.33 -26.80
C LEU A 601 -46.65 8.91 -27.65
N GLN A 602 -47.02 10.15 -27.34
CA GLN A 602 -48.03 10.91 -28.08
C GLN A 602 -47.45 11.68 -29.27
N ASN A 603 -48.30 11.93 -30.28
CA ASN A 603 -47.92 12.68 -31.47
C ASN A 603 -47.58 14.15 -31.19
N GLY A 604 -46.52 14.65 -31.82
CA GLY A 604 -46.13 16.06 -31.72
C GLY A 604 -45.56 16.49 -30.36
N GLN A 605 -45.31 15.54 -29.46
CA GLN A 605 -44.65 15.78 -28.18
C GLN A 605 -43.14 15.46 -28.29
N GLU A 606 -42.38 16.03 -27.37
CA GLU A 606 -40.93 15.83 -27.24
C GLU A 606 -40.65 14.98 -26.01
N TYR A 607 -39.80 13.97 -26.19
CA TYR A 607 -39.40 13.06 -25.13
C TYR A 607 -37.89 12.98 -25.03
N GLU A 608 -37.43 12.68 -23.84
CA GLU A 608 -36.03 12.43 -23.53
C GLU A 608 -35.95 11.04 -22.89
N PHE A 609 -34.89 10.29 -23.17
CA PHE A 609 -34.64 9.05 -22.43
C PHE A 609 -33.21 9.02 -21.92
N ALA A 610 -33.08 8.54 -20.68
CA ALA A 610 -31.81 8.29 -20.01
C ALA A 610 -31.71 6.80 -19.68
N VAL A 611 -30.48 6.30 -19.61
CA VAL A 611 -30.23 4.92 -19.19
C VAL A 611 -29.26 4.94 -18.01
N ALA A 612 -29.62 4.25 -16.95
CA ALA A 612 -28.72 3.88 -15.86
C ALA A 612 -28.30 2.42 -16.05
N ALA A 613 -27.04 2.10 -15.76
CA ALA A 613 -26.61 0.71 -15.61
C ALA A 613 -26.74 0.31 -14.14
N GLY A 614 -27.08 -0.94 -13.85
CA GLY A 614 -27.08 -1.46 -12.49
C GLY A 614 -26.77 -2.95 -12.47
N ASP A 615 -25.96 -3.39 -11.52
CA ASP A 615 -25.70 -4.79 -11.25
C ASP A 615 -26.57 -5.26 -10.06
N VAL A 616 -26.29 -6.46 -9.53
CA VAL A 616 -27.03 -7.02 -8.38
C VAL A 616 -26.77 -6.29 -7.06
N TYR A 617 -25.80 -5.36 -7.03
CA TYR A 617 -25.34 -4.65 -5.83
C TYR A 617 -25.56 -3.12 -5.89
N LEU A 618 -25.53 -2.48 -7.06
CA LEU A 618 -25.60 -1.02 -7.26
C LEU A 618 -26.26 -0.60 -8.59
N ALA A 619 -26.80 0.63 -8.62
CA ALA A 619 -27.20 1.33 -9.83
C ALA A 619 -26.39 2.63 -10.01
N SER A 620 -25.96 2.91 -11.24
CA SER A 620 -25.32 4.16 -11.64
C SER A 620 -26.36 5.28 -11.76
N PRO A 621 -26.03 6.55 -11.47
CA PRO A 621 -26.96 7.66 -11.70
C PRO A 621 -27.34 7.74 -13.20
N PRO A 622 -28.60 8.05 -13.54
CA PRO A 622 -29.04 8.13 -14.93
C PRO A 622 -28.34 9.30 -15.65
N VAL A 623 -27.76 9.05 -16.83
CA VAL A 623 -27.13 10.09 -17.67
C VAL A 623 -27.64 9.99 -19.11
N GLY A 624 -27.99 11.14 -19.70
CA GLY A 624 -28.17 11.31 -21.15
C GLY A 624 -29.52 11.88 -21.54
N ALA A 625 -29.52 13.09 -22.10
CA ALA A 625 -30.69 13.78 -22.62
C ALA A 625 -30.72 13.74 -24.16
N LEU A 626 -31.35 12.74 -24.78
CA LEU A 626 -31.59 12.75 -26.23
C LEU A 626 -33.02 13.22 -26.52
N PRO A 627 -33.24 14.47 -26.98
CA PRO A 627 -34.57 14.94 -27.35
C PRO A 627 -35.03 14.28 -28.66
N VAL A 628 -36.11 13.50 -28.59
CA VAL A 628 -36.77 12.86 -29.72
C VAL A 628 -38.13 13.53 -29.96
N ARG A 629 -38.34 14.04 -31.18
CA ARG A 629 -39.62 14.61 -31.62
C ARG A 629 -40.35 13.63 -32.54
N ARG A 630 -41.70 13.56 -32.52
CA ARG A 630 -42.48 12.68 -33.42
C ARG A 630 -43.07 13.46 -34.61
N ARG A 631 -42.81 13.04 -35.86
CA ARG A 631 -43.25 13.76 -37.09
C ARG A 631 -44.46 13.10 -37.78
N HIS A 632 -45.19 13.93 -38.53
CA HIS A 632 -46.36 13.61 -39.37
C HIS A 632 -45.97 13.03 -40.74
N GLN A 633 -46.58 11.92 -41.17
CA GLN A 633 -46.68 11.56 -42.61
C GLN A 633 -47.76 12.43 -43.26
N ARG A 634 -47.45 13.11 -44.38
CA ARG A 634 -48.47 13.78 -45.22
C ARG A 634 -48.91 12.87 -46.39
N PRO A 635 -50.19 12.89 -46.82
CA PRO A 635 -50.70 12.14 -47.98
C PRO A 635 -50.37 12.81 -49.33
N VAL A 636 -50.49 12.02 -50.41
CA VAL A 636 -50.19 12.31 -51.82
C VAL A 636 -51.33 13.04 -52.57
N GLY A 637 -50.97 13.94 -53.51
CA GLY A 637 -51.78 14.46 -54.64
C GLY A 637 -52.35 15.88 -54.44
N SER A 638 -52.26 16.87 -55.35
CA SER A 638 -52.13 16.87 -56.83
C SER A 638 -51.63 18.23 -57.38
N HIS A 639 -50.79 18.16 -58.43
CA HIS A 639 -50.56 19.04 -59.61
C HIS A 639 -50.64 20.58 -59.48
N ASP A 640 -49.53 21.31 -59.76
CA ASP A 640 -49.18 21.77 -61.13
C ASP A 640 -47.78 22.44 -61.20
N HIS A 641 -46.88 21.78 -61.94
CA HIS A 641 -46.10 22.33 -63.05
C HIS A 641 -45.14 23.53 -62.84
N LEU A 642 -43.82 23.27 -62.78
CA LEU A 642 -42.90 23.26 -63.95
C LEU A 642 -41.42 23.21 -63.53
N THR A 643 -40.72 22.20 -64.07
CA THR A 643 -39.33 22.18 -64.59
C THR A 643 -38.15 22.56 -63.69
N GLY A 644 -37.18 21.63 -63.57
CA GLY A 644 -35.76 21.99 -63.43
C GLY A 644 -34.92 21.02 -62.62
N LEU A 645 -34.31 20.05 -63.33
CA LEU A 645 -33.24 19.13 -62.91
C LEU A 645 -32.14 19.85 -62.10
N SER A 646 -31.74 19.36 -60.92
CA SER A 646 -30.58 18.48 -60.67
C SER A 646 -29.38 18.75 -61.59
N GLU A 647 -28.25 19.19 -61.05
CA GLU A 647 -27.00 18.42 -60.87
C GLU A 647 -25.87 19.48 -60.98
N GLN A 648 -24.67 19.39 -60.41
CA GLN A 648 -23.92 18.31 -59.80
C GLN A 648 -22.73 18.95 -59.05
N HIS A 649 -22.26 18.22 -58.04
CA HIS A 649 -20.95 18.37 -57.42
C HIS A 649 -19.78 18.34 -58.43
N ARG A 650 -18.71 19.11 -58.16
CA ARG A 650 -17.31 18.66 -58.07
C ARG A 650 -16.40 19.84 -57.70
N VAL A 651 -15.69 19.78 -56.56
CA VAL A 651 -14.30 19.32 -56.37
C VAL A 651 -13.28 20.12 -57.21
N VAL A 652 -12.30 20.75 -56.55
CA VAL A 652 -10.83 20.57 -56.75
C VAL A 652 -10.04 21.42 -55.72
N LEU A 653 -8.87 20.87 -55.40
CA LEU A 653 -7.78 21.20 -54.46
C LEU A 653 -7.22 22.64 -54.49
N GLY A 654 -6.52 23.00 -53.40
CA GLY A 654 -5.94 24.31 -53.15
C GLY A 654 -4.62 24.67 -53.83
N ALA A 655 -4.29 25.96 -53.75
CA ALA A 655 -2.96 26.59 -53.58
C ALA A 655 -3.17 28.12 -53.59
N GLU A 656 -2.74 28.81 -52.53
CA GLU A 656 -2.60 30.27 -52.44
C GLU A 656 -1.37 30.77 -53.25
N PRO A 657 -1.07 32.09 -53.35
CA PRO A 657 -1.91 33.30 -53.42
C PRO A 657 -1.47 34.25 -54.58
N GLY A 658 -2.30 35.24 -54.94
CA GLY A 658 -1.89 36.28 -55.90
C GLY A 658 -2.93 37.39 -56.07
N GLY A 659 -2.68 38.55 -55.47
CA GLY A 659 -3.43 39.79 -55.75
C GLY A 659 -2.94 40.50 -57.02
N PRO A 660 -3.59 41.62 -57.39
CA PRO A 660 -2.81 42.82 -57.61
C PRO A 660 -3.43 44.04 -56.90
N VAL A 661 -2.60 44.71 -56.11
CA VAL A 661 -2.65 46.17 -55.94
C VAL A 661 -1.20 46.63 -56.02
N GLN A 662 -0.80 47.30 -57.11
CA GLN A 662 0.54 47.87 -57.27
C GLN A 662 0.47 49.41 -57.25
N HIS A 663 1.08 49.98 -56.20
CA HIS A 663 2.13 51.03 -56.13
C HIS A 663 2.38 51.99 -57.31
N PRO A 664 2.89 53.22 -57.02
CA PRO A 664 4.35 53.41 -57.02
C PRO A 664 4.93 54.31 -55.90
N ASP A 665 6.04 53.82 -55.36
CA ASP A 665 7.36 54.43 -55.15
C ASP A 665 7.65 55.79 -54.48
N ALA A 666 8.72 55.68 -53.67
CA ALA A 666 9.85 56.60 -53.43
C ALA A 666 9.65 57.79 -52.48
N ASP A 667 10.61 58.20 -51.64
CA ASP A 667 11.90 57.69 -51.14
C ASP A 667 12.39 58.70 -50.07
N ARG A 668 13.39 58.29 -49.28
CA ARG A 668 14.43 59.07 -48.58
C ARG A 668 14.47 59.20 -47.06
N ARG A 669 15.73 59.00 -46.63
CA ARG A 669 16.37 59.23 -45.33
C ARG A 669 16.48 60.73 -44.91
N VAL A 670 16.64 60.91 -43.59
CA VAL A 670 17.56 61.79 -42.81
C VAL A 670 16.85 62.66 -41.75
N GLY A 671 17.04 62.30 -40.47
CA GLY A 671 17.60 63.18 -39.43
C GLY A 671 16.68 63.98 -38.49
N GLY A 672 16.84 63.75 -37.17
CA GLY A 672 16.99 64.82 -36.18
C GLY A 672 15.84 65.10 -35.19
N GLY A 673 16.18 65.13 -33.90
CA GLY A 673 15.64 66.13 -32.96
C GLY A 673 14.61 65.69 -31.90
N LEU A 674 15.10 65.47 -30.67
CA LEU A 674 14.48 65.87 -29.37
C LEU A 674 14.37 67.43 -29.29
N PRO A 675 13.80 68.11 -28.25
CA PRO A 675 13.09 67.68 -27.00
C PRO A 675 11.90 68.59 -26.50
N VAL A 676 11.41 68.28 -25.27
CA VAL A 676 11.07 69.16 -24.09
C VAL A 676 9.60 69.33 -23.64
N GLY A 677 9.37 68.93 -22.38
CA GLY A 677 8.40 69.49 -21.41
C GLY A 677 7.77 68.41 -20.51
N ALA A 678 8.42 67.81 -19.49
CA ALA A 678 8.95 68.29 -18.20
C ALA A 678 7.90 68.48 -17.06
N GLY A 679 8.10 67.74 -15.95
CA GLY A 679 7.54 67.91 -14.58
C GLY A 679 6.88 66.62 -14.02
N GLN A 680 7.59 65.66 -13.38
CA GLN A 680 8.06 65.59 -11.97
C GLN A 680 7.00 65.98 -10.92
N GLY A 681 6.79 65.31 -9.78
CA GLY A 681 7.38 64.15 -9.09
C GLY A 681 6.27 63.57 -8.16
N THR A 682 6.43 62.54 -7.35
CA THR A 682 7.57 61.84 -6.71
C THR A 682 7.08 60.46 -6.33
#